data_AF-B8CAU2-F1
#
_entry.id   AF-B8CAU2-F1
#
_cell.length_a   1.000
_cell.length_b   1.000
_cell.length_c   1.000
_cell.angle_alpha   90.00
_cell.angle_beta   90.00
_cell.angle_gamma   90.00
#
_symmetry.space_group_name_H-M   'P 1'
#
loop_
_entity.id
_entity.type
_entity.pdbx_description
1 polymer ?
#
loop_
_entity_poly.entity_id
_entity_poly.type
_entity_poly.pdbx_seq_one_letter_code
_entity_poly.pdbx_strand_id
1 'polypeptide(L)'
;MAVYLHPLTTSPTPSEPPIILKNNRWILITDPKPQLDELHVMSKENHDITPPKKKKPTTNNKDSETLQQQHSWMDAWSNDYWGRPLNSPSSHKSWRPISVWSFRFIKGGRYWGRWAVGWVGRLFGVLGNAVERLLGRGRGGGDNGLLFQGSSSSSGSGREVLANELFIHRFVNVLIHAAIVQIIGAVSMLLFQSSSCDDDDDNNKNNCLLQQTTKIITQLLFALHPVHVEAVANVANRPHILALLFNSAIIDPQFPLVGVTMLAMMGLLSAETALFQFPAVVLTMTAIRYRELVLLSRQQRATKQQHKTEEEDDEESEQSATPILVQTINSLIPRYTLLIFLATLYLFFRSYNDTLSIPTGLIRPAENPFYDKLDKHQWSIWRRIMNYSYILSLHVMKAFGVEIVGFSHEYGFDCIPELQPLIRVDGGSVRMLDLRLLLPVALVAVFGGICIWCWYGSWKIPSSKQEQCNRQMKQYNEDRIQRVLLLLVFSAWMATLFPISGIIKVGTFVADRLVVARGDDKEKAKKGHDNAANNGNRDNQLTTGFKVAFLFLLCTTHLAKHTHRRTADWMDSVSLLESSLRTCPRSIKSNLEMSKLYSGLVPHMSDLERARSLIKTAQTIDPTYCDVYQQHAHVYFQEQKYLLFEEHSVEALLCPFTMGQAMTNWNKYWKVVLSANGGGSSKNREASTKRYTQYMERIEKEIAKAAKEDERKKAQDSSGGYVVDEL
;
A
#
# COMPACT_ATOMS: atom_id res chain seq x y z
N MET A 1 -16.75 -36.62 10.77
CA MET A 1 -16.33 -35.36 10.12
C MET A 1 -14.94 -35.04 10.63
N ALA A 2 -13.89 -35.43 9.90
CA ALA A 2 -12.52 -35.18 10.32
C ALA A 2 -12.16 -33.73 9.95
N VAL A 3 -11.88 -32.90 10.96
CA VAL A 3 -11.40 -31.54 10.77
C VAL A 3 -9.91 -31.63 10.50
N TYR A 4 -9.50 -31.38 9.26
CA TYR A 4 -8.09 -31.32 8.87
C TYR A 4 -7.59 -29.88 9.01
N LEU A 5 -6.68 -29.65 9.95
CA LEU A 5 -5.88 -28.42 10.04
C LEU A 5 -4.63 -28.64 9.20
N HIS A 6 -4.42 -27.79 8.18
CA HIS A 6 -3.25 -27.91 7.32
C HIS A 6 -1.97 -27.75 8.16
N PRO A 7 -0.90 -28.56 8.00
CA PRO A 7 0.32 -28.47 8.80
C PRO A 7 0.99 -27.08 8.75
N LEU A 8 0.81 -26.34 7.66
CA LEU A 8 1.26 -24.95 7.50
C LEU A 8 0.54 -23.95 8.42
N THR A 9 -0.58 -24.33 9.06
CA THR A 9 -1.29 -23.50 10.06
C THR A 9 -0.95 -23.84 11.50
N THR A 10 -0.17 -24.91 11.73
CA THR A 10 0.23 -25.36 13.06
C THR A 10 1.70 -25.17 13.35
N SER A 11 2.50 -24.62 12.42
CA SER A 11 3.82 -24.15 12.80
C SER A 11 3.59 -23.03 13.83
N PRO A 12 4.03 -23.19 15.09
CA PRO A 12 4.09 -22.04 15.98
C PRO A 12 4.90 -20.97 15.24
N THR A 13 4.42 -19.73 15.25
CA THR A 13 5.35 -18.60 15.16
C THR A 13 6.45 -18.94 16.16
N PRO A 14 7.73 -19.10 15.75
CA PRO A 14 8.78 -19.42 16.69
C PRO A 14 8.78 -18.31 17.73
N SER A 15 8.32 -18.64 18.93
CA SER A 15 8.30 -17.73 20.06
C SER A 15 9.70 -17.74 20.64
N GLU A 16 10.63 -17.04 20.00
CA GLU A 16 11.94 -16.70 20.56
C GLU A 16 12.48 -15.42 19.89
N PRO A 17 13.33 -14.67 20.60
CA PRO A 17 13.04 -13.30 20.99
C PRO A 17 13.12 -12.33 19.80
N PRO A 18 12.44 -11.16 19.91
CA PRO A 18 12.73 -10.06 18.99
C PRO A 18 14.25 -9.83 18.99
N ILE A 19 14.79 -9.50 17.83
CA ILE A 19 16.14 -8.94 17.69
C ILE A 19 16.37 -8.06 18.90
N ILE A 20 17.44 -8.37 19.65
CA ILE A 20 17.80 -7.69 20.88
C ILE A 20 18.10 -6.22 20.51
N LEU A 21 17.06 -5.39 20.45
CA LEU A 21 17.14 -3.99 20.85
C LEU A 21 17.56 -4.09 22.30
N LYS A 22 18.87 -3.99 22.53
CA LYS A 22 19.58 -4.31 23.79
C LYS A 22 19.12 -3.48 24.99
N ASN A 23 17.96 -2.83 24.93
CA ASN A 23 17.41 -1.97 25.96
C ASN A 23 15.91 -1.59 25.86
N ASN A 24 15.04 -2.18 25.02
CA ASN A 24 13.62 -1.76 24.89
C ASN A 24 13.42 -0.22 24.79
N ARG A 25 14.42 0.50 24.30
CA ARG A 25 14.44 1.95 24.21
C ARG A 25 14.02 2.35 22.80
N TRP A 26 13.13 3.33 22.70
CA TRP A 26 12.76 3.98 21.45
C TRP A 26 13.95 4.81 20.99
N ILE A 27 14.79 4.24 20.11
CA ILE A 27 15.95 4.94 19.55
C ILE A 27 15.57 5.41 18.14
N LEU A 28 15.73 6.70 17.89
CA LEU A 28 15.57 7.25 16.54
C LEU A 28 16.73 6.77 15.66
N ILE A 29 16.42 6.08 14.57
CA ILE A 29 17.42 5.59 13.60
C ILE A 29 17.66 6.71 12.58
N THR A 30 18.79 7.39 12.69
CA THR A 30 19.16 8.52 11.81
C THR A 30 19.90 8.09 10.54
N ASP A 31 20.41 6.85 10.52
CA ASP A 31 21.08 6.24 9.37
C ASP A 31 20.46 4.85 9.05
N PRO A 32 19.24 4.83 8.48
CA PRO A 32 18.59 3.58 8.08
C PRO A 32 19.33 2.96 6.88
N LYS A 33 19.39 1.63 6.84
CA LYS A 33 19.93 0.93 5.67
C LYS A 33 18.86 0.86 4.57
N PRO A 34 19.22 1.10 3.30
CA PRO A 34 18.29 0.99 2.19
C PRO A 34 17.83 -0.45 2.00
N GLN A 35 16.55 -0.59 1.67
CA GLN A 35 16.02 -1.84 1.17
C GLN A 35 16.33 -2.05 -0.29
N LEU A 36 16.16 -3.28 -0.77
CA LEU A 36 16.49 -3.62 -2.15
C LEU A 36 15.79 -2.73 -3.19
N ASP A 37 14.49 -2.48 -3.04
CA ASP A 37 13.72 -1.59 -3.92
C ASP A 37 14.16 -0.12 -3.78
N GLU A 38 14.58 0.28 -2.58
CA GLU A 38 15.07 1.62 -2.28
C GLU A 38 16.49 1.84 -2.82
N LEU A 39 17.32 0.79 -2.97
CA LEU A 39 18.66 0.89 -3.56
C LEU A 39 18.58 1.49 -4.96
N HIS A 40 17.60 1.07 -5.76
CA HIS A 40 17.40 1.62 -7.10
C HIS A 40 16.95 3.08 -7.05
N VAL A 41 15.99 3.41 -6.18
CA VAL A 41 15.46 4.78 -6.04
C VAL A 41 16.54 5.73 -5.49
N MET A 42 17.38 5.24 -4.57
CA MET A 42 18.45 5.99 -3.91
C MET A 42 19.76 5.99 -4.69
N SER A 43 19.93 5.12 -5.68
CA SER A 43 21.13 5.07 -6.51
C SER A 43 21.43 6.42 -7.16
N LYS A 44 22.71 6.81 -7.12
CA LYS A 44 23.23 8.01 -7.80
C LYS A 44 23.19 7.88 -9.33
N GLU A 45 23.07 6.67 -9.83
CA GLU A 45 23.00 6.33 -11.26
C GLU A 45 21.56 6.28 -11.78
N ASN A 46 20.56 6.39 -10.90
CA ASN A 46 19.17 6.46 -11.32
C ASN A 46 18.88 7.83 -11.95
N HIS A 47 19.02 7.87 -13.26
CA HIS A 47 18.89 9.08 -14.08
C HIS A 47 17.51 9.72 -14.01
N ASP A 48 16.47 8.93 -13.75
CA ASP A 48 15.10 9.45 -13.67
C ASP A 48 14.73 10.05 -12.32
N ILE A 49 15.55 9.84 -11.30
CA ILE A 49 15.30 10.41 -9.96
C ILE A 49 16.38 11.44 -9.60
N THR A 50 17.50 11.42 -10.31
CA THR A 50 18.57 12.41 -10.17
C THR A 50 18.20 13.67 -10.96
N PRO A 51 18.33 14.88 -10.38
CA PRO A 51 18.09 16.12 -11.11
C PRO A 51 19.05 16.31 -12.30
N PRO A 52 18.65 17.05 -13.34
CA PRO A 52 19.55 17.50 -14.39
C PRO A 52 20.78 18.24 -13.84
N LYS A 53 21.99 17.89 -14.26
CA LYS A 53 23.20 18.67 -13.94
C LYS A 53 23.23 19.95 -14.79
N LYS A 54 23.42 21.13 -14.16
CA LYS A 54 23.68 22.39 -14.91
C LYS A 54 25.06 22.33 -15.57
N LYS A 55 25.17 22.82 -16.83
CA LYS A 55 26.45 23.08 -17.52
C LYS A 55 27.36 23.89 -16.60
N LYS A 56 28.53 23.34 -16.22
CA LYS A 56 29.66 24.19 -15.85
C LYS A 56 30.23 24.75 -17.17
N PRO A 57 30.50 26.05 -17.29
CA PRO A 57 31.32 26.54 -18.39
C PRO A 57 32.73 26.00 -18.16
N THR A 58 33.09 24.92 -18.84
CA THR A 58 34.47 24.45 -18.87
C THR A 58 35.19 25.22 -19.96
N THR A 59 36.04 26.16 -19.55
CA THR A 59 37.17 26.56 -20.37
C THR A 59 38.13 25.37 -20.46
N ASN A 60 38.48 25.03 -21.70
CA ASN A 60 39.56 24.17 -22.15
C ASN A 60 39.36 22.64 -22.16
N ASN A 61 39.31 22.17 -23.42
CA ASN A 61 39.89 20.97 -24.04
C ASN A 61 39.56 19.55 -23.54
N LYS A 62 38.93 18.82 -24.47
CA LYS A 62 39.37 17.54 -25.05
C LYS A 62 40.13 16.64 -24.08
N ASP A 63 39.41 15.72 -23.43
CA ASP A 63 39.61 14.28 -23.57
C ASP A 63 38.54 13.51 -22.75
N SER A 64 38.15 12.35 -23.29
CA SER A 64 37.21 11.36 -22.75
C SER A 64 35.72 11.63 -22.98
N GLU A 65 35.22 11.08 -24.10
CA GLU A 65 33.85 10.65 -24.32
C GLU A 65 33.33 9.83 -23.12
N THR A 66 32.65 10.49 -22.20
CA THR A 66 31.52 9.88 -21.51
C THR A 66 30.33 10.74 -21.91
N LEU A 67 29.47 10.18 -22.77
CA LEU A 67 28.14 10.72 -23.08
C LEU A 67 27.37 10.84 -21.76
N GLN A 68 27.57 11.93 -21.03
CA GLN A 68 26.70 12.32 -19.93
C GLN A 68 25.37 12.70 -20.59
N GLN A 69 24.46 11.72 -20.66
CA GLN A 69 23.09 11.94 -21.10
C GLN A 69 22.53 13.16 -20.33
N GLN A 70 22.14 14.18 -21.11
CA GLN A 70 21.49 15.37 -20.60
C GLN A 70 20.06 14.98 -20.22
N HIS A 71 19.82 14.69 -18.94
CA HIS A 71 18.47 14.40 -18.45
C HIS A 71 17.67 15.69 -18.26
N SER A 72 16.40 15.70 -18.68
CA SER A 72 15.47 16.81 -18.53
C SER A 72 14.46 16.54 -17.42
N TRP A 73 13.89 17.60 -16.81
CA TRP A 73 12.76 17.45 -15.89
C TRP A 73 11.54 16.77 -16.53
N MET A 74 11.43 16.86 -17.87
CA MET A 74 10.32 16.28 -18.63
C MET A 74 10.46 14.79 -18.91
N ASP A 75 11.62 14.18 -18.66
CA ASP A 75 11.83 12.74 -18.89
C ASP A 75 10.86 11.86 -18.08
N ALA A 76 10.38 12.37 -16.94
CA ALA A 76 9.36 11.72 -16.12
C ALA A 76 8.02 11.50 -16.85
N TRP A 77 7.77 12.22 -17.97
CA TRP A 77 6.59 12.03 -18.80
C TRP A 77 6.74 10.87 -19.80
N SER A 78 7.95 10.58 -20.26
CA SER A 78 8.23 9.54 -21.25
C SER A 78 8.69 8.21 -20.65
N ASN A 79 9.05 8.21 -19.36
CA ASN A 79 9.58 7.05 -18.65
C ASN A 79 8.59 6.53 -17.60
N ASP A 80 8.70 5.25 -17.30
CA ASP A 80 8.02 4.64 -16.16
C ASP A 80 8.68 5.02 -14.83
N TYR A 81 8.03 4.67 -13.73
CA TYR A 81 8.47 4.95 -12.37
C TYR A 81 9.88 4.45 -12.04
N TRP A 82 10.35 3.39 -12.72
CA TRP A 82 11.65 2.78 -12.49
C TRP A 82 12.73 3.33 -13.42
N GLY A 83 12.32 4.18 -14.36
CA GLY A 83 13.16 4.90 -15.28
C GLY A 83 13.43 4.18 -16.60
N ARG A 84 12.48 3.36 -17.05
CA ARG A 84 12.51 2.76 -18.39
C ARG A 84 11.58 3.54 -19.33
N PRO A 85 11.94 3.76 -20.60
CA PRO A 85 11.03 4.38 -21.56
C PRO A 85 9.70 3.62 -21.64
N LEU A 86 8.58 4.33 -21.59
CA LEU A 86 7.24 3.71 -21.61
C LEU A 86 7.01 2.86 -22.84
N ASN A 87 7.65 3.16 -23.98
CA ASN A 87 7.50 2.41 -25.22
C ASN A 87 8.33 1.11 -25.23
N SER A 88 9.20 0.88 -24.23
CA SER A 88 10.00 -0.34 -24.14
C SER A 88 9.13 -1.56 -23.79
N PRO A 89 9.38 -2.73 -24.39
CA PRO A 89 8.74 -3.99 -23.99
C PRO A 89 9.15 -4.44 -22.58
N SER A 90 10.29 -3.94 -22.09
CA SER A 90 10.80 -4.24 -20.75
C SER A 90 10.32 -3.25 -19.67
N SER A 91 9.49 -2.28 -20.04
CA SER A 91 8.89 -1.32 -19.11
C SER A 91 7.71 -1.95 -18.38
N HIS A 92 7.57 -1.62 -17.10
CA HIS A 92 6.42 -2.02 -16.30
C HIS A 92 5.17 -1.17 -16.59
N LYS A 93 5.27 -0.21 -17.53
CA LYS A 93 4.23 0.76 -17.91
C LYS A 93 3.65 1.56 -16.73
N SER A 94 4.37 1.59 -15.59
CA SER A 94 3.96 2.25 -14.35
C SER A 94 4.24 3.75 -14.43
N TRP A 95 3.34 4.51 -15.02
CA TRP A 95 3.52 5.96 -15.23
C TRP A 95 3.14 6.75 -13.97
N ARG A 96 4.11 7.44 -13.36
CA ARG A 96 3.98 8.11 -12.04
C ARG A 96 4.80 9.42 -11.95
N PRO A 97 4.60 10.38 -12.86
CA PRO A 97 5.47 11.55 -13.00
C PRO A 97 5.55 12.42 -11.74
N ILE A 98 4.44 12.64 -11.03
CA ILE A 98 4.43 13.47 -9.80
C ILE A 98 5.27 12.83 -8.70
N SER A 99 5.18 11.51 -8.57
CA SER A 99 5.98 10.76 -7.61
C SER A 99 7.47 10.89 -7.93
N VAL A 100 7.85 10.73 -9.20
CA VAL A 100 9.23 10.92 -9.67
C VAL A 100 9.74 12.33 -9.37
N TRP A 101 8.94 13.36 -9.69
CA TRP A 101 9.28 14.75 -9.37
C TRP A 101 9.42 15.00 -7.87
N SER A 102 8.61 14.37 -7.02
CA SER A 102 8.76 14.48 -5.56
C SER A 102 10.11 13.97 -5.08
N PHE A 103 10.68 12.94 -5.72
CA PHE A 103 12.01 12.46 -5.41
C PHE A 103 13.09 13.40 -5.96
N ARG A 104 12.96 13.83 -7.22
CA ARG A 104 13.91 14.79 -7.84
C ARG A 104 14.00 16.10 -7.06
N PHE A 105 12.88 16.61 -6.56
CA PHE A 105 12.85 17.86 -5.78
C PHE A 105 13.66 17.75 -4.48
N ILE A 106 13.53 16.62 -3.77
CA ILE A 106 14.27 16.36 -2.54
C ILE A 106 15.75 16.13 -2.82
N LYS A 107 16.08 15.31 -3.83
CA LYS A 107 17.49 15.02 -4.19
C LYS A 107 18.23 16.22 -4.81
N GLY A 108 17.53 17.06 -5.57
CA GLY A 108 18.14 18.03 -6.48
C GLY A 108 18.00 19.51 -6.14
N GLY A 109 17.27 19.87 -5.09
CA GLY A 109 17.17 21.25 -4.64
C GLY A 109 18.45 21.71 -3.93
N ARG A 110 19.43 22.24 -4.68
CA ARG A 110 20.68 22.82 -4.12
C ARG A 110 20.41 23.92 -3.07
N TYR A 111 19.24 24.57 -3.15
CA TYR A 111 18.74 25.52 -2.15
C TYR A 111 17.59 24.93 -1.32
N TRP A 112 16.47 24.53 -1.92
CA TRP A 112 15.29 24.08 -1.15
C TRP A 112 15.44 22.70 -0.49
N GLY A 113 16.06 21.73 -1.14
CA GLY A 113 16.30 20.40 -0.54
C GLY A 113 17.28 20.50 0.63
N ARG A 114 18.40 21.20 0.44
CA ARG A 114 19.38 21.46 1.52
C ARG A 114 18.81 22.33 2.65
N TRP A 115 18.03 23.35 2.31
CA TRP A 115 17.37 24.23 3.28
C TRP A 115 16.27 23.50 4.05
N ALA A 116 15.42 22.71 3.39
CA ALA A 116 14.38 21.90 4.02
C ALA A 116 14.99 20.81 4.91
N VAL A 117 16.02 20.10 4.44
CA VAL A 117 16.78 19.14 5.25
C VAL A 117 17.41 19.82 6.47
N GLY A 118 18.02 21.00 6.29
CA GLY A 118 18.59 21.78 7.38
C GLY A 118 17.57 22.40 8.33
N TRP A 119 16.36 22.71 7.87
CA TRP A 119 15.24 23.20 8.71
C TRP A 119 14.60 22.07 9.50
N VAL A 120 14.33 20.93 8.84
CA VAL A 120 13.84 19.70 9.46
C VAL A 120 14.82 19.25 10.52
N GLY A 121 16.12 19.18 10.20
CA GLY A 121 17.16 18.89 11.19
C GLY A 121 17.11 19.83 12.40
N ARG A 122 17.06 21.15 12.18
CA ARG A 122 16.95 22.15 13.27
C ARG A 122 15.69 21.96 14.13
N LEU A 123 14.54 21.72 13.51
CA LEU A 123 13.29 21.44 14.22
C LEU A 123 13.43 20.19 15.12
N PHE A 124 14.06 19.12 14.62
CA PHE A 124 14.27 17.90 15.40
C PHE A 124 15.31 18.04 16.50
N GLY A 125 16.36 18.85 16.30
CA GLY A 125 17.27 19.19 17.39
C GLY A 125 16.54 19.88 18.55
N VAL A 126 15.61 20.79 18.22
CA VAL A 126 14.76 21.47 19.22
C VAL A 126 13.77 20.50 19.87
N LEU A 127 13.09 19.67 19.08
CA LEU A 127 12.07 18.74 19.57
C LEU A 127 12.69 17.61 20.42
N GLY A 128 13.82 17.05 19.99
CA GLY A 128 14.58 16.05 20.73
C GLY A 128 15.06 16.59 22.07
N ASN A 129 15.64 17.80 22.08
CA ASN A 129 16.04 18.48 23.31
C ASN A 129 14.84 18.77 24.23
N ALA A 130 13.68 19.13 23.67
CA ALA A 130 12.46 19.34 24.45
C ALA A 130 11.95 18.04 25.07
N VAL A 131 11.94 16.94 24.32
CA VAL A 131 11.54 15.60 24.80
C VAL A 131 12.49 15.09 25.89
N GLU A 132 13.81 15.25 25.73
CA GLU A 132 14.77 14.84 26.75
C GLU A 132 14.67 15.68 28.04
N ARG A 133 14.35 16.97 27.93
CA ARG A 133 14.04 17.84 29.07
C ARG A 133 12.76 17.41 29.77
N LEU A 134 11.72 17.04 29.02
CA LEU A 134 10.43 16.56 29.55
C LEU A 134 10.55 15.19 30.22
N LEU A 135 11.48 14.35 29.74
CA LEU A 135 11.84 13.07 30.35
C LEU A 135 12.84 13.22 31.53
N GLY A 136 13.11 14.44 31.99
CA GLY A 136 13.89 14.70 33.20
C GLY A 136 15.39 14.42 33.10
N ARG A 137 15.96 14.35 31.87
CA ARG A 137 17.38 13.99 31.65
C ARG A 137 18.34 15.17 31.46
N GLY A 138 17.87 16.41 31.61
CA GLY A 138 18.71 17.60 31.44
C GLY A 138 19.33 18.10 32.75
N ARG A 139 20.53 17.63 33.10
CA ARG A 139 21.38 18.34 34.08
C ARG A 139 22.86 18.29 33.67
N GLY A 140 23.34 19.43 33.18
CA GLY A 140 24.77 19.76 33.11
C GLY A 140 25.31 20.04 31.70
N GLY A 141 25.78 21.28 31.50
CA GLY A 141 26.73 21.63 30.44
C GLY A 141 26.11 22.39 29.28
N GLY A 142 26.32 23.72 29.25
CA GLY A 142 26.01 24.54 28.11
C GLY A 142 26.97 24.25 26.96
N ASP A 143 26.44 23.75 25.87
CA ASP A 143 26.99 23.91 24.53
C ASP A 143 25.80 24.10 23.58
N ASN A 144 25.80 25.19 22.84
CA ASN A 144 24.85 25.47 21.76
C ASN A 144 25.17 24.55 20.56
N GLY A 145 25.05 23.24 20.76
CA GLY A 145 25.26 22.21 19.75
C GLY A 145 24.19 22.28 18.67
N LEU A 146 24.49 23.03 17.61
CA LEU A 146 23.73 23.08 16.38
C LEU A 146 23.86 21.72 15.66
N LEU A 147 22.88 20.84 15.89
CA LEU A 147 22.86 19.42 15.50
C LEU A 147 22.97 19.11 13.99
N PHE A 148 23.10 20.10 13.11
CA PHE A 148 23.10 19.91 11.65
C PHE A 148 23.89 21.02 10.92
N GLN A 149 25.20 20.85 10.70
CA GLN A 149 25.92 21.62 9.70
C GLN A 149 26.84 20.73 8.85
N GLY A 150 26.80 20.95 7.54
CA GLY A 150 27.55 20.15 6.56
C GLY A 150 29.04 20.49 6.52
N SER A 151 29.84 19.49 6.17
CA SER A 151 31.30 19.53 6.05
C SER A 151 31.86 20.70 5.22
N SER A 152 32.83 21.39 5.80
CA SER A 152 34.08 21.75 5.10
C SER A 152 35.25 21.44 6.04
N SER A 153 35.88 20.29 5.81
CA SER A 153 37.24 19.87 6.20
C SER A 153 37.72 19.97 7.66
N SER A 154 38.30 18.83 8.06
CA SER A 154 39.39 18.61 9.02
C SER A 154 39.14 18.70 10.53
N SER A 155 39.31 17.53 11.16
CA SER A 155 39.94 17.30 12.46
C SER A 155 39.20 17.77 13.71
N GLY A 156 38.85 16.81 14.58
CA GLY A 156 38.58 17.08 16.01
C GLY A 156 37.32 16.42 16.53
N SER A 157 37.43 15.79 17.70
CA SER A 157 36.40 15.01 18.39
C SER A 157 35.16 15.81 18.76
N GLY A 158 34.00 15.38 18.28
CA GLY A 158 32.67 15.87 18.63
C GLY A 158 31.67 15.32 17.60
N ARG A 159 30.99 14.22 17.92
CA ARG A 159 30.34 13.34 16.93
C ARG A 159 28.98 13.92 16.50
N GLU A 160 29.01 14.90 15.59
CA GLU A 160 27.82 15.36 14.85
C GLU A 160 27.40 14.28 13.84
N VAL A 161 26.18 13.74 13.98
CA VAL A 161 25.64 12.68 13.10
C VAL A 161 24.71 13.31 12.06
N LEU A 162 25.19 13.45 10.83
CA LEU A 162 24.39 13.91 9.69
C LEU A 162 23.34 12.85 9.31
N ALA A 163 22.07 13.24 9.16
CA ALA A 163 21.00 12.34 8.70
C ALA A 163 21.20 11.94 7.23
N ASN A 164 21.02 10.65 6.92
CA ASN A 164 21.16 10.10 5.58
C ASN A 164 20.01 10.57 4.64
N GLU A 165 20.25 10.60 3.32
CA GLU A 165 19.26 10.90 2.28
C GLU A 165 18.01 10.03 2.42
N LEU A 166 18.19 8.73 2.70
CA LEU A 166 17.08 7.79 2.90
C LEU A 166 16.19 8.19 4.10
N PHE A 167 16.79 8.63 5.20
CA PHE A 167 16.06 9.10 6.37
C PHE A 167 15.13 10.26 6.01
N ILE A 168 15.62 11.23 5.23
CA ILE A 168 14.84 12.39 4.78
C ILE A 168 13.64 11.94 3.94
N HIS A 169 13.85 11.00 3.02
CA HIS A 169 12.77 10.48 2.19
C HIS A 169 11.68 9.76 2.99
N ARG A 170 12.07 8.91 3.95
CA ARG A 170 11.15 8.23 4.87
C ARG A 170 10.43 9.24 5.77
N PHE A 171 11.12 10.27 6.21
CA PHE A 171 10.53 11.34 7.01
C PHE A 171 9.45 12.13 6.25
N VAL A 172 9.70 12.46 4.98
CA VAL A 172 8.67 13.08 4.13
C VAL A 172 7.43 12.19 3.99
N ASN A 173 7.59 10.87 3.87
CA ASN A 173 6.46 9.95 3.87
C ASN A 173 5.69 10.00 5.20
N VAL A 174 6.38 10.10 6.35
CA VAL A 174 5.75 10.29 7.66
C VAL A 174 4.96 11.60 7.73
N LEU A 175 5.48 12.70 7.18
CA LEU A 175 4.76 13.98 7.11
C LEU A 175 3.50 13.88 6.23
N ILE A 176 3.60 13.22 5.08
CA ILE A 176 2.44 12.97 4.20
C ILE A 176 1.40 12.14 4.95
N HIS A 177 1.82 11.08 5.65
CA HIS A 177 0.92 10.26 6.46
C HIS A 177 0.27 11.07 7.60
N ALA A 178 1.01 11.94 8.28
CA ALA A 178 0.47 12.83 9.30
C ALA A 178 -0.57 13.81 8.73
N ALA A 179 -0.36 14.34 7.53
CA ALA A 179 -1.35 15.16 6.84
C ALA A 179 -2.64 14.38 6.52
N ILE A 180 -2.50 13.13 6.05
CA ILE A 180 -3.65 12.23 5.82
C ILE A 180 -4.41 11.97 7.13
N VAL A 181 -3.70 11.70 8.23
CA VAL A 181 -4.31 11.54 9.57
C VAL A 181 -5.15 12.77 9.94
N GLN A 182 -4.65 13.98 9.68
CA GLN A 182 -5.41 15.21 9.96
C GLN A 182 -6.66 15.33 9.10
N ILE A 183 -6.56 15.06 7.79
CA ILE A 183 -7.68 15.09 6.86
C ILE A 183 -8.74 14.06 7.25
N ILE A 184 -8.36 12.82 7.56
CA ILE A 184 -9.29 11.77 7.98
C ILE A 184 -9.97 12.14 9.30
N GLY A 185 -9.24 12.76 10.24
CA GLY A 185 -9.83 13.34 11.43
C GLY A 185 -10.89 14.39 11.12
N ALA A 186 -10.61 15.32 10.19
CA ALA A 186 -11.59 16.32 9.75
C ALA A 186 -12.81 15.69 9.06
N VAL A 187 -12.59 14.72 8.17
CA VAL A 187 -13.66 13.95 7.50
C VAL A 187 -14.54 13.23 8.53
N SER A 188 -13.94 12.64 9.57
CA SER A 188 -14.72 11.99 10.65
C SER A 188 -15.61 12.99 11.39
N MET A 189 -15.13 14.20 11.63
CA MET A 189 -15.96 15.25 12.23
C MET A 189 -17.12 15.64 11.33
N LEU A 190 -16.89 15.83 10.04
CA LEU A 190 -17.95 16.17 9.08
C LEU A 190 -18.98 15.05 8.96
N LEU A 191 -18.53 13.80 8.93
CA LEU A 191 -19.41 12.63 8.88
C LEU A 191 -20.23 12.45 10.15
N PHE A 192 -19.70 12.82 11.32
CA PHE A 192 -20.33 12.62 12.63
C PHE A 192 -20.81 13.91 13.32
N GLN A 193 -20.82 15.05 12.62
CA GLN A 193 -21.12 16.38 13.18
C GLN A 193 -22.47 16.46 13.88
N SER A 194 -22.46 16.84 15.15
CA SER A 194 -23.66 17.18 15.93
C SER A 194 -24.11 18.62 15.61
N SER A 195 -25.36 18.98 15.90
CA SER A 195 -25.88 20.36 15.79
C SER A 195 -24.98 21.39 16.48
N SER A 196 -25.07 22.66 16.02
CA SER A 196 -24.22 23.81 16.40
C SER A 196 -23.78 23.80 17.86
N CYS A 197 -22.48 24.05 18.09
CA CYS A 197 -21.88 24.18 19.42
C CYS A 197 -22.07 25.57 20.06
N ASP A 198 -22.93 26.41 19.47
CA ASP A 198 -23.29 27.72 20.03
C ASP A 198 -24.52 27.55 20.93
N ASP A 199 -24.28 27.53 22.25
CA ASP A 199 -25.16 27.98 23.35
C ASP A 199 -24.76 27.30 24.69
N ASP A 200 -25.05 27.97 25.82
CA ASP A 200 -24.70 27.63 27.21
C ASP A 200 -25.34 26.34 27.77
N ASP A 201 -25.96 25.49 26.94
CA ASP A 201 -26.62 24.25 27.35
C ASP A 201 -25.61 23.09 27.55
N ASP A 202 -25.65 22.44 28.72
CA ASP A 202 -24.77 21.33 29.09
C ASP A 202 -24.88 20.12 28.14
N ASN A 203 -26.04 19.93 27.50
CA ASN A 203 -26.20 18.89 26.47
C ASN A 203 -25.37 19.17 25.21
N ASN A 204 -25.16 20.45 24.87
CA ASN A 204 -24.42 20.87 23.69
C ASN A 204 -22.90 20.70 23.89
N LYS A 205 -22.41 20.96 25.10
CA LYS A 205 -21.01 20.70 25.51
C LYS A 205 -20.65 19.21 25.40
N ASN A 206 -21.54 18.32 25.84
CA ASN A 206 -21.33 16.88 25.76
C ASN A 206 -21.21 16.37 24.32
N ASN A 207 -22.02 16.93 23.41
CA ASN A 207 -21.96 16.60 21.98
C ASN A 207 -20.66 17.08 21.31
N CYS A 208 -20.18 18.28 21.66
CA CYS A 208 -18.91 18.81 21.19
C CYS A 208 -17.73 17.93 21.66
N LEU A 209 -17.74 17.54 22.94
CA LEU A 209 -16.74 16.63 23.49
C LEU A 209 -16.77 15.25 22.78
N LEU A 210 -17.96 14.73 22.48
CA LEU A 210 -18.12 13.48 21.72
C LEU A 210 -17.54 13.60 20.30
N GLN A 211 -17.76 14.72 19.63
CA GLN A 211 -17.22 14.97 18.29
C GLN A 211 -15.69 15.08 18.30
N GLN A 212 -15.14 15.82 19.26
CA GLN A 212 -13.69 15.97 19.42
C GLN A 212 -13.01 14.65 19.81
N THR A 213 -13.62 13.86 20.70
CA THR A 213 -13.12 12.53 21.05
C THR A 213 -13.19 11.58 19.86
N THR A 214 -14.25 11.62 19.04
CA THR A 214 -14.36 10.82 17.82
C THR A 214 -13.24 11.15 16.82
N LYS A 215 -12.92 12.43 16.65
CA LYS A 215 -11.77 12.88 15.84
C LYS A 215 -10.47 12.28 16.35
N ILE A 216 -10.17 12.44 17.63
CA ILE A 216 -8.91 11.98 18.24
C ILE A 216 -8.79 10.46 18.15
N ILE A 217 -9.87 9.73 18.43
CA ILE A 217 -9.94 8.27 18.33
C ILE A 217 -9.63 7.85 16.89
N THR A 218 -10.30 8.44 15.89
CA THR A 218 -10.08 8.13 14.48
C THR A 218 -8.62 8.41 14.07
N GLN A 219 -8.07 9.54 14.50
CA GLN A 219 -6.68 9.92 14.22
C GLN A 219 -5.68 8.94 14.81
N LEU A 220 -5.83 8.56 16.09
CA LEU A 220 -4.94 7.62 16.76
C LEU A 220 -5.02 6.23 16.12
N LEU A 221 -6.24 5.77 15.83
CA LEU A 221 -6.46 4.47 15.23
C LEU A 221 -5.87 4.37 13.83
N PHE A 222 -6.03 5.41 13.01
CA PHE A 222 -5.43 5.47 11.68
C PHE A 222 -3.90 5.59 11.76
N ALA A 223 -3.39 6.46 12.64
CA ALA A 223 -1.96 6.71 12.76
C ALA A 223 -1.17 5.49 13.27
N LEU A 224 -1.75 4.74 14.22
CA LEU A 224 -1.10 3.60 14.88
C LEU A 224 -1.39 2.26 14.20
N HIS A 225 -2.04 2.25 13.03
CA HIS A 225 -2.38 1.00 12.36
C HIS A 225 -1.14 0.39 11.68
N PRO A 226 -0.76 -0.88 11.97
CA PRO A 226 0.46 -1.50 11.45
C PRO A 226 0.45 -1.66 9.92
N VAL A 227 -0.73 -1.58 9.30
CA VAL A 227 -0.89 -1.76 7.85
C VAL A 227 -0.35 -0.61 7.02
N HIS A 228 -0.27 0.58 7.59
CA HIS A 228 0.28 1.73 6.88
C HIS A 228 1.81 1.69 6.86
N VAL A 229 2.45 0.87 7.70
CA VAL A 229 3.91 0.83 7.86
C VAL A 229 4.61 0.55 6.53
N GLU A 230 4.14 -0.41 5.73
CA GLU A 230 4.76 -0.69 4.44
C GLU A 230 4.67 0.49 3.47
N ALA A 231 3.52 1.18 3.44
CA ALA A 231 3.32 2.32 2.55
C ALA A 231 4.14 3.56 2.99
N VAL A 232 4.37 3.71 4.29
CA VAL A 232 5.06 4.87 4.88
C VAL A 232 6.57 4.65 4.99
N ALA A 233 7.01 3.49 5.50
CA ALA A 233 8.42 3.19 5.75
C ALA A 233 9.21 2.92 4.46
N ASN A 234 8.58 2.32 3.44
CA ASN A 234 9.21 2.11 2.14
C ASN A 234 9.17 3.37 1.30
N VAL A 235 10.34 3.89 0.92
CA VAL A 235 10.43 5.06 0.05
C VAL A 235 9.82 4.79 -1.33
N ALA A 236 9.93 3.58 -1.86
CA ALA A 236 9.35 3.20 -3.16
C ALA A 236 7.81 3.28 -3.19
N ASN A 237 7.15 3.30 -2.03
CA ASN A 237 5.70 3.33 -1.90
C ASN A 237 5.09 4.73 -1.80
N ARG A 238 5.91 5.79 -1.84
CA ARG A 238 5.45 7.18 -1.86
C ARG A 238 4.31 7.48 -2.87
N PRO A 239 4.29 6.91 -4.08
CA PRO A 239 3.18 7.12 -5.02
C PRO A 239 1.79 6.90 -4.43
N HIS A 240 1.64 5.86 -3.60
CA HIS A 240 0.34 5.46 -3.06
C HIS A 240 -0.15 6.39 -1.95
N ILE A 241 0.76 6.84 -1.08
CA ILE A 241 0.41 7.81 -0.03
C ILE A 241 0.14 9.21 -0.60
N LEU A 242 0.82 9.61 -1.69
CA LEU A 242 0.51 10.86 -2.39
C LEU A 242 -0.87 10.81 -3.06
N ALA A 243 -1.19 9.71 -3.74
CA ALA A 243 -2.51 9.50 -4.31
C ALA A 243 -3.61 9.58 -3.25
N LEU A 244 -3.41 8.92 -2.09
CA LEU A 244 -4.36 8.98 -0.97
C LEU A 244 -4.47 10.39 -0.36
N LEU A 245 -3.36 11.13 -0.23
CA LEU A 245 -3.37 12.51 0.25
C LEU A 245 -4.25 13.40 -0.64
N PHE A 246 -4.05 13.36 -1.95
CA PHE A 246 -4.82 14.21 -2.87
C PHE A 246 -6.29 13.81 -2.94
N ASN A 247 -6.60 12.51 -2.97
CA ASN A 247 -7.97 12.03 -3.01
C ASN A 247 -8.73 12.22 -1.69
N SER A 248 -8.06 12.15 -0.54
CA SER A 248 -8.69 12.41 0.75
C SER A 248 -9.03 13.90 0.93
N ALA A 249 -8.22 14.80 0.39
CA ALA A 249 -8.47 16.25 0.46
C ALA A 249 -9.72 16.69 -0.34
N ILE A 250 -10.06 16.00 -1.43
CA ILE A 250 -11.23 16.33 -2.26
C ILE A 250 -12.55 15.78 -1.71
N ILE A 251 -12.55 15.02 -0.60
CA ILE A 251 -13.77 14.46 0.02
C ILE A 251 -14.72 15.56 0.50
N ASP A 252 -14.18 16.71 0.91
CA ASP A 252 -14.96 17.83 1.42
C ASP A 252 -15.84 18.44 0.29
N PRO A 253 -17.19 18.42 0.42
CA PRO A 253 -18.08 18.98 -0.57
C PRO A 253 -18.00 20.51 -0.69
N GLN A 254 -17.33 21.20 0.25
CA GLN A 254 -17.12 22.65 0.21
C GLN A 254 -15.86 23.05 -0.57
N PHE A 255 -14.96 22.09 -0.85
CA PHE A 255 -13.72 22.36 -1.56
C PHE A 255 -13.98 22.89 -2.97
N PRO A 256 -13.28 23.92 -3.48
CA PRO A 256 -13.58 24.53 -4.77
C PRO A 256 -13.38 23.54 -5.93
N LEU A 257 -14.21 23.64 -6.98
CA LEU A 257 -14.20 22.72 -8.12
C LEU A 257 -12.85 22.69 -8.85
N VAL A 258 -12.19 23.84 -8.99
CA VAL A 258 -10.82 23.94 -9.55
C VAL A 258 -9.80 23.22 -8.66
N GLY A 259 -9.99 23.25 -7.34
CA GLY A 259 -9.17 22.46 -6.44
C GLY A 259 -9.39 20.96 -6.64
N VAL A 260 -10.64 20.53 -6.81
CA VAL A 260 -10.98 19.13 -7.09
C VAL A 260 -10.33 18.64 -8.38
N THR A 261 -10.35 19.42 -9.46
CA THR A 261 -9.69 19.03 -10.73
C THR A 261 -8.19 18.85 -10.53
N MET A 262 -7.53 19.84 -9.94
CA MET A 262 -6.07 19.82 -9.75
C MET A 262 -5.65 18.64 -8.88
N LEU A 263 -6.29 18.44 -7.72
CA LEU A 263 -5.92 17.37 -6.80
C LEU A 263 -6.27 15.98 -7.36
N ALA A 264 -7.41 15.81 -8.03
CA ALA A 264 -7.75 14.53 -8.66
C ALA A 264 -6.75 14.14 -9.77
N MET A 265 -6.35 15.10 -10.61
CA MET A 265 -5.27 14.88 -11.59
C MET A 265 -3.95 14.54 -10.90
N MET A 266 -3.61 15.25 -9.82
CA MET A 266 -2.39 14.96 -9.06
C MET A 266 -2.42 13.56 -8.43
N GLY A 267 -3.58 13.08 -8.00
CA GLY A 267 -3.79 11.71 -7.53
C GLY A 267 -3.48 10.68 -8.62
N LEU A 268 -4.11 10.83 -9.79
CA LEU A 268 -3.94 9.93 -10.94
C LEU A 268 -2.50 9.91 -11.48
N LEU A 269 -1.82 11.06 -11.50
CA LEU A 269 -0.42 11.20 -11.91
C LEU A 269 0.58 10.76 -10.83
N SER A 270 0.13 10.59 -9.57
CA SER A 270 0.94 10.00 -8.51
C SER A 270 0.91 8.47 -8.60
N ALA A 271 -0.29 7.89 -8.64
CA ALA A 271 -0.49 6.46 -8.83
C ALA A 271 -1.86 6.15 -9.45
N GLU A 272 -1.90 5.20 -10.38
CA GLU A 272 -3.13 4.68 -11.00
C GLU A 272 -4.12 4.10 -9.97
N THR A 273 -3.64 3.69 -8.80
CA THR A 273 -4.49 3.25 -7.67
C THR A 273 -5.47 4.32 -7.19
N ALA A 274 -5.24 5.60 -7.52
CA ALA A 274 -6.16 6.70 -7.23
C ALA A 274 -7.55 6.48 -7.85
N LEU A 275 -7.64 5.81 -9.00
CA LEU A 275 -8.90 5.56 -9.70
C LEU A 275 -9.89 4.74 -8.83
N PHE A 276 -9.37 3.75 -8.10
CA PHE A 276 -10.19 2.88 -7.24
C PHE A 276 -10.75 3.61 -6.01
N GLN A 277 -10.20 4.77 -5.67
CA GLN A 277 -10.66 5.56 -4.52
C GLN A 277 -11.83 6.48 -4.90
N PHE A 278 -12.05 6.80 -6.18
CA PHE A 278 -13.08 7.74 -6.61
C PHE A 278 -14.51 7.34 -6.19
N PRO A 279 -14.96 6.07 -6.31
CA PRO A 279 -16.27 5.67 -5.82
C PRO A 279 -16.45 5.92 -4.31
N ALA A 280 -15.40 5.63 -3.52
CA ALA A 280 -15.41 5.83 -2.08
C ALA A 280 -15.41 7.33 -1.72
N VAL A 281 -14.66 8.16 -2.44
CA VAL A 281 -14.67 9.62 -2.31
C VAL A 281 -16.05 10.19 -2.61
N VAL A 282 -16.68 9.78 -3.72
CA VAL A 282 -18.02 10.24 -4.14
C VAL A 282 -19.09 9.88 -3.09
N LEU A 283 -19.09 8.65 -2.59
CA LEU A 283 -20.05 8.23 -1.58
C LEU A 283 -19.82 8.94 -0.23
N THR A 284 -18.56 9.15 0.16
CA THR A 284 -18.22 9.88 1.40
C THR A 284 -18.68 11.34 1.31
N MET A 285 -18.41 11.99 0.17
CA MET A 285 -18.87 13.35 -0.12
C MET A 285 -20.39 13.46 -0.12
N THR A 286 -21.10 12.47 -0.69
CA THR A 286 -22.56 12.39 -0.66
C THR A 286 -23.08 12.32 0.77
N ALA A 287 -22.49 11.46 1.61
CA ALA A 287 -22.89 11.28 2.99
C ALA A 287 -22.70 12.55 3.83
N ILE A 288 -21.57 13.25 3.64
CA ILE A 288 -21.30 14.54 4.30
C ILE A 288 -22.34 15.57 3.87
N ARG A 289 -22.53 15.77 2.55
CA ARG A 289 -23.44 16.79 2.03
C ARG A 289 -24.91 16.52 2.41
N TYR A 290 -25.32 15.26 2.40
CA TYR A 290 -26.65 14.87 2.87
C TYR A 290 -26.86 15.27 4.33
N ARG A 291 -25.87 14.98 5.19
CA ARG A 291 -25.92 15.33 6.62
C ARG A 291 -25.97 16.84 6.83
N GLU A 292 -25.15 17.61 6.13
CA GLU A 292 -25.18 19.08 6.17
C GLU A 292 -26.58 19.63 5.85
N LEU A 293 -27.19 19.17 4.76
CA LEU A 293 -28.52 19.61 4.34
C LEU A 293 -29.63 19.18 5.32
N VAL A 294 -29.52 18.00 5.93
CA VAL A 294 -30.44 17.56 7.00
C VAL A 294 -30.32 18.47 8.22
N LEU A 295 -29.11 18.83 8.65
CA LEU A 295 -28.90 19.74 9.79
C LEU A 295 -29.45 21.14 9.50
N LEU A 296 -29.16 21.70 8.33
CA LEU A 296 -29.71 22.99 7.89
C LEU A 296 -31.25 22.97 7.85
N SER A 297 -31.83 21.89 7.31
CA SER A 297 -33.29 21.70 7.28
C SER A 297 -33.90 21.63 8.67
N ARG A 298 -33.21 21.02 9.65
CA ARG A 298 -33.67 20.95 11.05
C ARG A 298 -33.60 22.32 11.72
N GLN A 299 -32.51 23.08 11.51
CA GLN A 299 -32.38 24.45 12.04
C GLN A 299 -33.47 25.37 11.49
N GLN A 300 -33.72 25.35 10.18
CA GLN A 300 -34.79 26.15 9.55
C GLN A 300 -36.19 25.78 10.08
N ARG A 301 -36.44 24.51 10.41
CA ARG A 301 -37.71 24.10 11.04
C ARG A 301 -37.83 24.60 12.47
N ALA A 302 -36.73 24.63 13.23
CA ALA A 302 -36.71 25.14 14.60
C ALA A 302 -36.96 26.65 14.66
N THR A 303 -36.31 27.43 13.78
CA THR A 303 -36.53 28.89 13.70
C THR A 303 -37.94 29.23 13.23
N LYS A 304 -38.48 28.51 12.25
CA LYS A 304 -39.89 28.66 11.83
C LYS A 304 -40.89 28.35 12.93
N GLN A 305 -40.59 27.39 13.82
CA GLN A 305 -41.46 27.08 14.97
C GLN A 305 -41.43 28.18 16.04
N GLN A 306 -40.27 28.80 16.29
CA GLN A 306 -40.18 29.96 17.17
C GLN A 306 -41.02 31.13 16.62
N HIS A 307 -40.88 31.44 15.33
CA HIS A 307 -41.61 32.55 14.70
C HIS A 307 -43.13 32.30 14.58
N LYS A 308 -43.57 31.05 14.36
CA LYS A 308 -45.00 30.68 14.36
C LYS A 308 -45.69 30.80 15.71
N THR A 309 -44.93 30.99 16.80
CA THR A 309 -45.51 31.24 18.12
C THR A 309 -45.81 32.73 18.33
N GLU A 310 -45.39 33.61 17.42
CA GLU A 310 -45.52 35.08 17.52
C GLU A 310 -46.48 35.69 16.48
N GLU A 311 -46.80 35.01 15.37
CA GLU A 311 -47.78 35.48 14.36
C GLU A 311 -48.79 34.36 14.03
N GLU A 312 -50.08 34.65 14.23
CA GLU A 312 -51.21 33.79 13.84
C GLU A 312 -51.40 33.79 12.32
N ASP A 313 -51.56 32.58 11.79
CA ASP A 313 -52.20 32.20 10.52
C ASP A 313 -51.78 32.93 9.24
N ASP A 314 -50.79 32.35 8.56
CA ASP A 314 -50.81 32.25 7.10
C ASP A 314 -50.53 30.81 6.66
N GLU A 315 -51.58 30.17 6.13
CA GLU A 315 -51.56 28.88 5.42
C GLU A 315 -50.94 29.04 4.02
N GLU A 316 -49.65 29.41 3.93
CA GLU A 316 -48.96 29.43 2.64
C GLU A 316 -48.27 28.08 2.34
N SER A 317 -48.99 27.32 1.50
CA SER A 317 -48.52 26.30 0.55
C SER A 317 -47.32 25.42 0.98
N GLU A 318 -47.64 24.22 1.46
CA GLU A 318 -46.71 23.09 1.56
C GLU A 318 -46.39 22.53 0.15
N GLN A 319 -45.87 23.39 -0.73
CA GLN A 319 -45.64 23.08 -2.14
C GLN A 319 -44.37 22.24 -2.28
N SER A 320 -44.56 20.92 -2.40
CA SER A 320 -43.63 19.93 -2.96
C SER A 320 -42.14 20.22 -2.76
N ALA A 321 -41.69 20.32 -1.50
CA ALA A 321 -40.27 20.43 -1.22
C ALA A 321 -39.54 19.18 -1.75
N THR A 322 -38.66 19.38 -2.73
CA THR A 322 -37.85 18.30 -3.30
C THR A 322 -37.15 17.50 -2.19
N PRO A 323 -37.11 16.16 -2.26
CA PRO A 323 -36.51 15.37 -1.19
C PRO A 323 -35.03 15.74 -1.01
N ILE A 324 -34.58 15.84 0.25
CA ILE A 324 -33.21 16.28 0.62
C ILE A 324 -32.13 15.46 -0.11
N LEU A 325 -32.38 14.18 -0.37
CA LEU A 325 -31.47 13.32 -1.13
C LEU A 325 -31.28 13.79 -2.58
N VAL A 326 -32.36 14.21 -3.26
CA VAL A 326 -32.29 14.72 -4.63
C VAL A 326 -31.56 16.06 -4.65
N GLN A 327 -31.84 16.93 -3.67
CA GLN A 327 -31.10 18.19 -3.51
C GLN A 327 -29.60 17.94 -3.28
N THR A 328 -29.27 16.92 -2.48
CA THR A 328 -27.88 16.50 -2.23
C THR A 328 -27.19 16.11 -3.53
N ILE A 329 -27.79 15.18 -4.28
CA ILE A 329 -27.24 14.68 -5.54
C ILE A 329 -27.07 15.84 -6.53
N ASN A 330 -28.09 16.66 -6.72
CA ASN A 330 -28.06 17.80 -7.64
C ASN A 330 -26.93 18.78 -7.30
N SER A 331 -26.67 19.03 -6.01
CA SER A 331 -25.58 19.91 -5.59
C SER A 331 -24.18 19.36 -5.88
N LEU A 332 -24.04 18.05 -6.09
CA LEU A 332 -22.76 17.39 -6.31
C LEU A 332 -22.55 16.89 -7.74
N ILE A 333 -23.57 16.95 -8.61
CA ILE A 333 -23.48 16.55 -10.03
C ILE A 333 -22.22 17.12 -10.72
N PRO A 334 -21.87 18.42 -10.62
CA PRO A 334 -20.69 18.97 -11.29
C PRO A 334 -19.38 18.30 -10.86
N ARG A 335 -19.30 17.84 -9.60
CA ARG A 335 -18.12 17.15 -9.07
C ARG A 335 -18.05 15.71 -9.58
N TYR A 336 -19.19 15.03 -9.66
CA TYR A 336 -19.27 13.66 -10.15
C TYR A 336 -18.94 13.57 -11.62
N THR A 337 -19.54 14.44 -12.43
CA THR A 337 -19.26 14.50 -13.87
C THR A 337 -17.79 14.81 -14.11
N LEU A 338 -17.20 15.69 -13.32
CA LEU A 338 -15.78 16.01 -13.39
C LEU A 338 -14.89 14.82 -13.04
N LEU A 339 -15.13 14.12 -11.93
CA LEU A 339 -14.31 12.97 -11.55
C LEU A 339 -14.42 11.82 -12.55
N ILE A 340 -15.61 11.57 -13.08
CA ILE A 340 -15.83 10.59 -14.16
C ILE A 340 -15.08 11.01 -15.42
N PHE A 341 -15.18 12.29 -15.81
CA PHE A 341 -14.47 12.81 -16.98
C PHE A 341 -12.96 12.71 -16.85
N LEU A 342 -12.39 13.03 -15.68
CA LEU A 342 -10.95 12.90 -15.44
C LEU A 342 -10.50 11.43 -15.47
N ALA A 343 -11.30 10.54 -14.88
CA ALA A 343 -11.05 9.10 -14.92
C ALA A 343 -11.07 8.56 -16.36
N THR A 344 -12.07 8.91 -17.15
CA THR A 344 -12.19 8.46 -18.55
C THR A 344 -11.10 9.06 -19.43
N LEU A 345 -10.76 10.34 -19.24
CA LEU A 345 -9.67 10.99 -19.96
C LEU A 345 -8.32 10.33 -19.66
N TYR A 346 -8.06 10.02 -18.38
CA TYR A 346 -6.85 9.30 -17.97
C TYR A 346 -6.78 7.91 -18.61
N LEU A 347 -7.86 7.12 -18.53
CA LEU A 347 -7.91 5.79 -19.14
C LEU A 347 -7.79 5.83 -20.66
N PHE A 348 -8.41 6.81 -21.32
CA PHE A 348 -8.30 7.02 -22.75
C PHE A 348 -6.85 7.34 -23.15
N PHE A 349 -6.20 8.26 -22.42
CA PHE A 349 -4.78 8.57 -22.64
C PHE A 349 -3.88 7.34 -22.45
N ARG A 350 -4.14 6.53 -21.42
CA ARG A 350 -3.39 5.29 -21.14
C ARG A 350 -3.58 4.26 -22.25
N SER A 351 -4.82 4.11 -22.73
CA SER A 351 -5.19 3.22 -23.83
C SER A 351 -4.58 3.66 -25.16
N TYR A 352 -4.60 4.96 -25.46
CA TYR A 352 -4.04 5.53 -26.69
C TYR A 352 -2.52 5.29 -26.78
N ASN A 353 -1.82 5.35 -25.65
CA ASN A 353 -0.37 5.12 -25.59
C ASN A 353 0.03 3.66 -25.36
N ASP A 354 -0.90 2.70 -25.44
CA ASP A 354 -0.65 1.28 -25.19
C ASP A 354 0.08 1.01 -23.85
N THR A 355 -0.37 1.68 -22.80
CA THR A 355 0.21 1.58 -21.46
C THR A 355 -0.76 1.01 -20.42
N LEU A 356 -1.96 0.60 -20.84
CA LEU A 356 -3.02 0.10 -19.96
C LEU A 356 -2.78 -1.34 -19.51
N SER A 357 -2.19 -2.16 -20.39
CA SER A 357 -1.87 -3.56 -20.12
C SER A 357 -0.40 -3.71 -19.73
N ILE A 358 -0.17 -4.61 -18.77
CA ILE A 358 1.17 -5.10 -18.48
C ILE A 358 1.54 -6.09 -19.60
N PRO A 359 2.76 -6.04 -20.17
CA PRO A 359 3.20 -7.03 -21.16
C PRO A 359 3.01 -8.46 -20.63
N THR A 360 2.52 -9.35 -21.50
CA THR A 360 2.31 -10.76 -21.16
C THR A 360 3.63 -11.40 -20.69
N GLY A 361 3.57 -12.13 -19.58
CA GLY A 361 4.74 -12.79 -18.98
C GLY A 361 5.57 -11.93 -18.01
N LEU A 362 5.28 -10.63 -17.84
CA LEU A 362 6.00 -9.83 -16.83
C LEU A 362 5.68 -10.26 -15.39
N ILE A 363 4.44 -10.68 -15.14
CA ILE A 363 4.01 -11.26 -13.86
C ILE A 363 4.23 -12.76 -13.94
N ARG A 364 5.06 -13.28 -13.04
CA ARG A 364 5.46 -14.68 -13.12
C ARG A 364 4.44 -15.57 -12.41
N PRO A 365 4.16 -16.78 -12.92
CA PRO A 365 3.34 -17.77 -12.20
C PRO A 365 3.85 -18.01 -10.76
N ALA A 366 5.15 -17.92 -10.57
CA ALA A 366 5.80 -18.05 -9.27
C ALA A 366 5.47 -16.92 -8.28
N GLU A 367 5.15 -15.72 -8.77
CA GLU A 367 4.84 -14.54 -7.96
C GLU A 367 3.36 -14.49 -7.57
N ASN A 368 2.47 -14.94 -8.46
CA ASN A 368 1.05 -15.06 -8.18
C ASN A 368 0.45 -16.26 -8.93
N PRO A 369 0.36 -17.44 -8.28
CA PRO A 369 -0.15 -18.66 -8.90
C PRO A 369 -1.66 -18.57 -9.22
N PHE A 370 -2.38 -17.65 -8.57
CA PHE A 370 -3.79 -17.40 -8.86
C PHE A 370 -3.99 -16.67 -10.19
N TYR A 371 -3.04 -15.85 -10.60
CA TYR A 371 -3.06 -15.13 -11.88
C TYR A 371 -2.84 -16.10 -13.06
N ASP A 372 -1.82 -16.95 -12.97
CA ASP A 372 -1.49 -17.93 -14.03
C ASP A 372 -2.61 -18.98 -14.25
N LYS A 373 -3.22 -19.46 -13.16
CA LYS A 373 -4.34 -20.41 -13.23
C LYS A 373 -5.60 -19.79 -13.86
N LEU A 374 -5.81 -18.50 -13.66
CA LEU A 374 -6.90 -17.75 -14.29
C LEU A 374 -6.68 -17.64 -15.80
N ASP A 375 -5.47 -17.28 -16.23
CA ASP A 375 -5.14 -17.15 -17.66
C ASP A 375 -5.22 -18.50 -18.38
N LYS A 376 -4.81 -19.59 -17.72
CA LYS A 376 -4.92 -20.97 -18.25
C LYS A 376 -6.33 -21.57 -18.16
N HIS A 377 -7.35 -20.80 -17.74
CA HIS A 377 -8.74 -21.27 -17.57
C HIS A 377 -8.88 -22.53 -16.70
N GLN A 378 -7.95 -22.77 -15.77
CA GLN A 378 -7.94 -23.98 -14.92
C GLN A 378 -8.95 -23.93 -13.77
N TRP A 379 -9.52 -22.75 -13.51
CA TRP A 379 -10.47 -22.51 -12.43
C TRP A 379 -11.90 -22.40 -12.95
N SER A 380 -12.79 -23.22 -12.40
CA SER A 380 -14.23 -22.96 -12.52
C SER A 380 -14.59 -21.67 -11.78
N ILE A 381 -15.70 -21.03 -12.19
CA ILE A 381 -16.16 -19.78 -11.59
C ILE A 381 -16.39 -19.89 -10.07
N TRP A 382 -16.86 -21.05 -9.60
CA TRP A 382 -17.06 -21.34 -8.18
C TRP A 382 -15.75 -21.46 -7.42
N ARG A 383 -14.75 -22.13 -8.01
CA ARG A 383 -13.42 -22.27 -7.41
C ARG A 383 -12.72 -20.92 -7.29
N ARG A 384 -12.93 -20.04 -8.27
CA ARG A 384 -12.48 -18.65 -8.25
C ARG A 384 -13.11 -17.86 -7.10
N ILE A 385 -14.44 -17.90 -6.97
CA ILE A 385 -15.16 -17.19 -5.90
C ILE A 385 -14.68 -17.64 -4.52
N MET A 386 -14.52 -18.94 -4.29
CA MET A 386 -14.10 -19.49 -3.00
C MET A 386 -12.68 -19.09 -2.60
N ASN A 387 -11.71 -19.25 -3.51
CA ASN A 387 -10.31 -18.90 -3.22
C ASN A 387 -10.13 -17.39 -3.00
N TYR A 388 -10.83 -16.56 -3.78
CA TYR A 388 -10.74 -15.11 -3.59
C TYR A 388 -11.49 -14.60 -2.37
N SER A 389 -12.59 -15.25 -2.00
CA SER A 389 -13.30 -14.97 -0.73
C SER A 389 -12.43 -15.33 0.48
N TYR A 390 -11.66 -16.42 0.38
CA TYR A 390 -10.65 -16.79 1.38
C TYR A 390 -9.52 -15.74 1.47
N ILE A 391 -8.95 -15.31 0.35
CA ILE A 391 -7.94 -14.23 0.33
C ILE A 391 -8.49 -12.93 0.94
N LEU A 392 -9.71 -12.54 0.56
CA LEU A 392 -10.36 -11.36 1.12
C LEU A 392 -10.53 -11.48 2.63
N SER A 393 -10.93 -12.65 3.14
CA SER A 393 -11.05 -12.87 4.59
C SER A 393 -9.73 -12.67 5.32
N LEU A 394 -8.61 -13.15 4.78
CA LEU A 394 -7.28 -12.95 5.38
C LEU A 394 -6.89 -11.47 5.45
N HIS A 395 -7.25 -10.68 4.43
CA HIS A 395 -7.02 -9.24 4.40
C HIS A 395 -7.87 -8.48 5.40
N VAL A 396 -9.14 -8.86 5.54
CA VAL A 396 -10.04 -8.29 6.55
C VAL A 396 -9.50 -8.58 7.95
N MET A 397 -9.05 -9.81 8.24
CA MET A 397 -8.42 -10.15 9.51
C MET A 397 -7.17 -9.31 9.81
N LYS A 398 -6.32 -9.13 8.80
CA LYS A 398 -5.12 -8.29 8.90
C LYS A 398 -5.48 -6.84 9.22
N ALA A 399 -6.59 -6.32 8.67
CA ALA A 399 -7.11 -4.98 9.00
C ALA A 399 -7.62 -4.87 10.44
N PHE A 400 -7.94 -5.97 11.11
CA PHE A 400 -8.27 -6.00 12.55
C PHE A 400 -7.06 -6.35 13.44
N GLY A 401 -5.85 -6.47 12.87
CA GLY A 401 -4.64 -6.85 13.61
C GLY A 401 -4.60 -8.33 13.99
N VAL A 402 -5.40 -9.18 13.35
CA VAL A 402 -5.38 -10.63 13.56
C VAL A 402 -4.45 -11.27 12.53
N GLU A 403 -3.33 -11.81 13.01
CA GLU A 403 -2.22 -12.31 12.18
C GLU A 403 -2.15 -13.85 12.18
N ILE A 404 -3.02 -14.52 11.41
CA ILE A 404 -2.99 -16.00 11.34
C ILE A 404 -1.81 -16.52 10.50
N VAL A 405 -1.60 -15.93 9.32
CA VAL A 405 -0.52 -16.34 8.40
C VAL A 405 0.77 -15.58 8.71
N GLY A 406 0.67 -14.43 9.38
CA GLY A 406 1.75 -13.46 9.63
C GLY A 406 1.61 -12.21 8.75
N PHE A 407 2.19 -11.08 9.19
CA PHE A 407 1.95 -9.78 8.56
C PHE A 407 2.64 -9.60 7.18
N SER A 408 3.71 -10.36 6.93
CA SER A 408 4.54 -10.27 5.71
C SER A 408 4.18 -11.32 4.66
N HIS A 409 2.96 -11.87 4.69
CA HIS A 409 2.60 -12.93 3.76
C HIS A 409 2.55 -12.38 2.32
N GLU A 410 3.07 -13.16 1.39
CA GLU A 410 3.05 -12.88 -0.05
C GLU A 410 2.12 -13.89 -0.74
N TYR A 411 1.78 -13.64 -2.01
CA TYR A 411 0.95 -14.56 -2.81
C TYR A 411 1.75 -15.64 -3.55
N GLY A 412 3.08 -15.57 -3.51
CA GLY A 412 3.94 -16.51 -4.22
C GLY A 412 3.84 -17.94 -3.68
N PHE A 413 3.98 -18.93 -4.57
CA PHE A 413 4.17 -20.37 -4.30
C PHE A 413 3.64 -20.91 -2.95
N ASP A 414 2.32 -21.09 -2.84
CA ASP A 414 1.64 -21.80 -1.74
C ASP A 414 1.81 -21.16 -0.34
N CYS A 415 2.27 -19.90 -0.26
CA CYS A 415 2.20 -19.10 0.98
C CYS A 415 0.74 -18.94 1.46
N ILE A 416 -0.17 -18.73 0.50
CA ILE A 416 -1.61 -18.82 0.70
C ILE A 416 -2.07 -20.04 -0.09
N PRO A 417 -2.34 -21.18 0.58
CA PRO A 417 -2.67 -22.40 -0.13
C PRO A 417 -4.03 -22.29 -0.80
N GLU A 418 -4.13 -22.93 -1.95
CA GLU A 418 -5.40 -23.06 -2.66
C GLU A 418 -6.35 -23.97 -1.88
N LEU A 419 -7.61 -23.54 -1.74
CA LEU A 419 -8.66 -24.38 -1.18
C LEU A 419 -8.97 -25.53 -2.15
N GLN A 420 -8.53 -26.74 -1.80
CA GLN A 420 -8.84 -27.94 -2.58
C GLN A 420 -10.23 -28.49 -2.24
N PRO A 421 -11.10 -28.70 -3.24
CA PRO A 421 -12.41 -29.28 -3.01
C PRO A 421 -12.27 -30.82 -2.91
N LEU A 422 -12.30 -31.35 -1.69
CA LEU A 422 -12.40 -32.78 -1.36
C LEU A 422 -11.22 -33.67 -1.81
N ILE A 423 -10.47 -34.19 -0.83
CA ILE A 423 -9.65 -35.39 -1.05
C ILE A 423 -10.56 -36.59 -0.77
N ARG A 424 -10.77 -37.46 -1.77
CA ARG A 424 -11.27 -38.83 -1.52
C ARG A 424 -10.11 -39.60 -0.90
N VAL A 425 -10.14 -39.76 0.41
CA VAL A 425 -9.27 -40.72 1.10
C VAL A 425 -10.15 -41.94 1.35
N ASP A 426 -9.73 -43.09 0.81
CA ASP A 426 -10.27 -44.43 1.06
C ASP A 426 -11.80 -44.56 1.00
N GLY A 427 -12.38 -44.36 -0.18
CA GLY A 427 -13.80 -44.65 -0.45
C GLY A 427 -14.83 -43.74 0.24
N GLY A 428 -14.38 -42.80 1.09
CA GLY A 428 -15.22 -41.78 1.73
C GLY A 428 -14.98 -40.39 1.15
N SER A 429 -16.06 -39.67 0.81
CA SER A 429 -15.99 -38.25 0.46
C SER A 429 -15.93 -37.39 1.72
N VAL A 430 -14.74 -36.96 2.13
CA VAL A 430 -14.59 -36.02 3.26
C VAL A 430 -14.56 -34.59 2.74
N ARG A 431 -15.60 -33.79 3.04
CA ARG A 431 -15.59 -32.34 2.82
C ARG A 431 -14.60 -31.71 3.80
N MET A 432 -13.49 -31.17 3.29
CA MET A 432 -12.66 -30.26 4.07
C MET A 432 -13.40 -28.95 4.25
N LEU A 433 -13.92 -28.70 5.45
CA LEU A 433 -14.37 -27.37 5.86
C LEU A 433 -13.19 -26.73 6.57
N ASP A 434 -12.48 -25.84 5.88
CA ASP A 434 -11.50 -24.98 6.54
C ASP A 434 -12.27 -24.07 7.51
N LEU A 435 -12.02 -24.20 8.82
CA LEU A 435 -12.65 -23.37 9.85
C LEU A 435 -12.47 -21.88 9.59
N ARG A 436 -11.42 -21.48 8.85
CA ARG A 436 -11.20 -20.08 8.44
C ARG A 436 -12.28 -19.56 7.49
N LEU A 437 -12.97 -20.42 6.76
CA LEU A 437 -14.14 -20.05 5.95
C LEU A 437 -15.38 -19.74 6.80
N LEU A 438 -15.39 -20.08 8.10
CA LEU A 438 -16.44 -19.61 9.01
C LEU A 438 -16.36 -18.10 9.24
N LEU A 439 -15.18 -17.50 9.13
CA LEU A 439 -15.02 -16.06 9.30
C LEU A 439 -15.71 -15.25 8.20
N PRO A 440 -15.50 -15.50 6.89
CA PRO A 440 -16.27 -14.80 5.86
C PRO A 440 -17.77 -15.09 5.98
N VAL A 441 -18.19 -16.28 6.41
CA VAL A 441 -19.62 -16.56 6.69
C VAL A 441 -20.14 -15.73 7.86
N ALA A 442 -19.37 -15.61 8.95
CA ALA A 442 -19.71 -14.77 10.10
C ALA A 442 -19.74 -13.29 9.73
N LEU A 443 -18.77 -12.82 8.92
CA LEU A 443 -18.76 -11.47 8.39
C LEU A 443 -19.99 -11.21 7.52
N VAL A 444 -20.35 -12.12 6.62
CA VAL A 444 -21.58 -12.02 5.82
C VAL A 444 -22.82 -11.96 6.71
N ALA A 445 -22.89 -12.76 7.78
CA ALA A 445 -24.00 -12.71 8.73
C ALA A 445 -24.05 -11.37 9.49
N VAL A 446 -22.91 -10.85 9.94
CA VAL A 446 -22.80 -9.55 10.63
C VAL A 446 -23.18 -8.42 9.67
N PHE A 447 -22.58 -8.36 8.48
CA PHE A 447 -22.91 -7.37 7.46
C PHE A 447 -24.37 -7.46 7.01
N GLY A 448 -24.90 -8.67 6.86
CA GLY A 448 -26.33 -8.89 6.59
C GLY A 448 -27.22 -8.32 7.70
N GLY A 449 -26.84 -8.55 8.97
CA GLY A 449 -27.50 -7.95 10.12
C GLY A 449 -27.44 -6.42 10.12
N ILE A 450 -26.27 -5.84 9.79
CA ILE A 450 -26.08 -4.38 9.67
C ILE A 450 -26.93 -3.84 8.51
N CYS A 451 -27.01 -4.51 7.36
CA CYS A 451 -27.87 -4.12 6.24
C CYS A 451 -29.34 -4.06 6.65
N ILE A 452 -29.83 -5.09 7.35
CA ILE A 452 -31.19 -5.16 7.87
C ILE A 452 -31.43 -4.03 8.88
N TRP A 453 -30.49 -3.80 9.80
CA TRP A 453 -30.59 -2.72 10.78
C TRP A 453 -30.55 -1.33 10.14
N CYS A 454 -29.71 -1.10 9.14
CA CYS A 454 -29.67 0.17 8.41
C CYS A 454 -31.02 0.45 7.75
N TRP A 455 -31.66 -0.58 7.19
CA TRP A 455 -32.95 -0.46 6.49
C TRP A 455 -34.15 -0.30 7.43
N TYR A 456 -34.25 -1.12 8.49
CA TYR A 456 -35.41 -1.18 9.37
C TYR A 456 -35.24 -0.40 10.70
N GLY A 457 -34.03 0.02 11.05
CA GLY A 457 -33.74 0.73 12.30
C GLY A 457 -34.10 -0.05 13.55
N SER A 458 -34.24 0.64 14.68
CA SER A 458 -34.78 0.04 15.91
C SER A 458 -36.31 -0.01 15.83
N TRP A 459 -36.90 -1.20 15.87
CA TRP A 459 -38.34 -1.42 16.06
C TRP A 459 -38.85 -0.64 17.28
N LYS A 460 -39.44 0.54 17.05
CA LYS A 460 -40.33 1.23 17.98
C LYS A 460 -41.50 1.73 17.16
N ILE A 461 -42.66 1.12 17.37
CA ILE A 461 -43.93 1.52 16.76
C ILE A 461 -44.41 2.78 17.50
N PRO A 462 -44.67 3.90 16.81
CA PRO A 462 -45.24 5.07 17.46
C PRO A 462 -46.75 4.90 17.63
N SER A 463 -47.24 5.13 18.85
CA SER A 463 -48.65 5.37 19.14
C SER A 463 -48.91 6.87 19.27
N SER A 464 -50.01 7.33 18.66
CA SER A 464 -50.70 8.62 18.82
C SER A 464 -50.41 9.76 17.81
N LYS A 465 -51.50 10.46 17.46
CA LYS A 465 -51.73 11.68 16.65
C LYS A 465 -51.07 11.80 15.26
N GLN A 466 -51.90 12.07 14.24
CA GLN A 466 -51.54 12.12 12.81
C GLN A 466 -50.38 13.07 12.47
N GLU A 467 -50.34 14.27 13.05
CA GLU A 467 -49.29 15.26 12.76
C GLU A 467 -47.95 14.88 13.42
N GLN A 468 -48.01 14.31 14.63
CA GLN A 468 -46.85 13.78 15.34
C GLN A 468 -46.28 12.55 14.61
N CYS A 469 -47.18 11.73 14.03
CA CYS A 469 -46.84 10.61 13.15
C CYS A 469 -46.11 11.06 11.87
N ASN A 470 -46.59 12.10 11.19
CA ASN A 470 -45.93 12.63 9.97
C ASN A 470 -44.52 13.17 10.24
N ARG A 471 -44.33 13.93 11.32
CA ARG A 471 -43.00 14.45 11.72
C ARG A 471 -42.04 13.33 12.11
N GLN A 472 -42.52 12.35 12.88
CA GLN A 472 -41.73 11.18 13.26
C GLN A 472 -41.36 10.31 12.04
N MET A 473 -42.28 10.12 11.10
CA MET A 473 -42.04 9.34 9.88
C MET A 473 -41.00 10.03 8.97
N LYS A 474 -41.03 11.36 8.88
CA LYS A 474 -40.01 12.14 8.15
C LYS A 474 -38.63 12.00 8.78
N GLN A 475 -38.54 12.12 10.11
CA GLN A 475 -37.29 11.95 10.86
C GLN A 475 -36.75 10.50 10.75
N TYR A 476 -37.63 9.50 10.84
CA TYR A 476 -37.27 8.10 10.64
C TYR A 476 -36.69 7.84 9.24
N ASN A 477 -37.28 8.43 8.20
CA ASN A 477 -36.78 8.32 6.83
C ASN A 477 -35.42 9.02 6.65
N GLU A 478 -35.23 10.21 7.23
CA GLU A 478 -33.94 10.93 7.24
C GLU A 478 -32.84 10.07 7.90
N ASP A 479 -33.11 9.55 9.09
CA ASP A 479 -32.15 8.72 9.84
C ASP A 479 -31.88 7.38 9.14
N ARG A 480 -32.88 6.79 8.46
CA ARG A 480 -32.71 5.58 7.63
C ARG A 480 -31.77 5.83 6.46
N ILE A 481 -31.99 6.91 5.69
CA ILE A 481 -31.13 7.26 4.56
C ILE A 481 -29.69 7.50 5.03
N GLN A 482 -29.51 8.18 6.17
CA GLN A 482 -28.20 8.40 6.76
C GLN A 482 -27.48 7.08 7.11
N ARG A 483 -28.17 6.12 7.74
CA ARG A 483 -27.59 4.79 8.02
C ARG A 483 -27.20 4.03 6.75
N VAL A 484 -28.04 4.07 5.72
CA VAL A 484 -27.75 3.44 4.43
C VAL A 484 -26.55 4.09 3.75
N LEU A 485 -26.44 5.43 3.76
CA LEU A 485 -25.29 6.14 3.19
C LEU A 485 -23.99 5.78 3.92
N LEU A 486 -24.00 5.70 5.26
CA LEU A 486 -22.81 5.28 6.02
C LEU A 486 -22.37 3.84 5.69
N LEU A 487 -23.33 2.93 5.53
CA LEU A 487 -23.05 1.56 5.10
C LEU A 487 -22.46 1.52 3.69
N LEU A 488 -22.98 2.33 2.76
CA LEU A 488 -22.43 2.46 1.41
C LEU A 488 -21.02 3.05 1.41
N VAL A 489 -20.76 4.06 2.24
CA VAL A 489 -19.41 4.62 2.44
C VAL A 489 -18.45 3.53 2.92
N PHE A 490 -18.81 2.82 3.98
CA PHE A 490 -18.00 1.72 4.49
C PHE A 490 -17.73 0.66 3.40
N SER A 491 -18.80 0.23 2.72
CA SER A 491 -18.73 -0.79 1.67
C SER A 491 -17.87 -0.33 0.49
N ALA A 492 -17.88 0.95 0.13
CA ALA A 492 -17.08 1.48 -0.97
C ALA A 492 -15.59 1.56 -0.63
N TRP A 493 -15.24 1.94 0.59
CA TRP A 493 -13.85 1.85 1.06
C TRP A 493 -13.38 0.40 1.18
N MET A 494 -14.26 -0.55 1.54
CA MET A 494 -13.95 -1.99 1.46
C MET A 494 -13.81 -2.47 0.02
N ALA A 495 -14.62 -1.95 -0.90
CA ALA A 495 -14.61 -2.38 -2.29
C ALA A 495 -13.29 -2.09 -3.01
N THR A 496 -12.50 -1.15 -2.49
CA THR A 496 -11.12 -0.92 -2.93
C THR A 496 -10.21 -2.15 -2.73
N LEU A 497 -10.64 -3.16 -1.96
CA LEU A 497 -9.98 -4.47 -1.81
C LEU A 497 -10.30 -5.47 -2.94
N PHE A 498 -11.35 -5.26 -3.74
CA PHE A 498 -11.72 -6.25 -4.76
C PHE A 498 -10.70 -6.42 -5.91
N PRO A 499 -9.94 -5.40 -6.34
CA PRO A 499 -8.80 -5.60 -7.25
C PRO A 499 -7.75 -6.57 -6.70
N ILE A 500 -7.52 -6.58 -5.38
CA ILE A 500 -6.63 -7.51 -4.67
C ILE A 500 -7.14 -8.94 -4.80
N SER A 501 -8.46 -9.10 -4.72
CA SER A 501 -9.13 -10.38 -4.89
C SER A 501 -9.18 -10.86 -6.34
N GLY A 502 -8.54 -10.20 -7.32
CA GLY A 502 -8.48 -10.69 -8.71
C GLY A 502 -9.83 -10.99 -9.40
N ILE A 503 -10.96 -10.57 -8.81
CA ILE A 503 -12.31 -10.72 -9.37
C ILE A 503 -12.43 -9.86 -10.63
N ILE A 504 -11.81 -8.68 -10.61
CA ILE A 504 -11.60 -7.82 -11.77
C ILE A 504 -10.13 -7.92 -12.15
N LYS A 505 -9.83 -8.20 -13.43
CA LYS A 505 -8.46 -8.12 -13.93
C LYS A 505 -8.01 -6.67 -13.86
N VAL A 506 -7.22 -6.35 -12.86
CA VAL A 506 -6.54 -5.07 -12.70
C VAL A 506 -5.05 -5.38 -12.64
N GLY A 507 -4.21 -4.61 -13.32
CA GLY A 507 -2.76 -4.82 -13.32
C GLY A 507 -2.20 -5.01 -11.89
N THR A 508 -1.17 -5.86 -11.74
CA THR A 508 -0.66 -6.35 -10.45
C THR A 508 -0.23 -5.27 -9.46
N PHE A 509 0.13 -4.08 -9.92
CA PHE A 509 0.49 -2.97 -9.04
C PHE A 509 -0.67 -2.42 -8.18
N VAL A 510 -1.92 -2.77 -8.50
CA VAL A 510 -3.10 -2.37 -7.71
C VAL A 510 -3.44 -3.40 -6.64
N ALA A 511 -3.05 -4.66 -6.82
CA ALA A 511 -3.48 -5.78 -5.99
C ALA A 511 -2.80 -5.86 -4.61
N ASP A 512 -1.67 -5.19 -4.36
CA ASP A 512 -0.93 -5.42 -3.11
C ASP A 512 -1.20 -4.41 -1.98
N ARG A 513 -1.83 -3.25 -2.24
CA ARG A 513 -1.57 -2.07 -1.38
C ARG A 513 -2.72 -1.14 -1.03
N LEU A 514 -3.95 -1.63 -1.00
CA LEU A 514 -5.08 -0.85 -0.50
C LEU A 514 -5.52 -1.43 0.84
N VAL A 515 -5.33 -0.69 1.94
CA VAL A 515 -5.93 -1.06 3.22
C VAL A 515 -6.71 0.10 3.84
N VAL A 516 -8.02 -0.15 3.83
CA VAL A 516 -9.13 0.17 4.74
C VAL A 516 -8.92 1.14 5.92
N ALA A 517 -9.88 2.06 6.02
CA ALA A 517 -10.25 2.81 7.22
C ALA A 517 -11.00 1.94 8.25
N ARG A 518 -10.57 2.02 9.50
CA ARG A 518 -11.21 1.36 10.65
C ARG A 518 -12.63 1.87 10.87
N GLY A 519 -13.62 0.97 10.77
CA GLY A 519 -14.95 1.18 11.34
C GLY A 519 -14.93 0.74 12.80
N ASP A 520 -14.95 1.70 13.73
CA ASP A 520 -15.38 1.39 15.09
C ASP A 520 -16.92 1.35 15.09
N ASP A 521 -17.49 0.15 14.99
CA ASP A 521 -18.88 -0.07 15.38
C ASP A 521 -18.99 0.05 16.90
N LYS A 522 -19.25 1.27 17.38
CA LYS A 522 -19.87 1.47 18.69
C LYS A 522 -21.38 1.45 18.54
N GLU A 523 -21.94 0.30 18.14
CA GLU A 523 -23.38 0.05 18.26
C GLU A 523 -23.69 -0.82 19.48
N LYS A 524 -23.38 -0.33 20.68
CA LYS A 524 -24.08 -0.72 21.93
C LYS A 524 -24.05 0.43 22.94
N ALA A 525 -24.79 1.51 22.67
CA ALA A 525 -25.10 2.49 23.71
C ALA A 525 -26.39 3.29 23.40
N LYS A 526 -27.46 2.62 22.95
CA LYS A 526 -28.80 3.23 23.06
C LYS A 526 -29.92 2.19 23.07
N LYS A 527 -30.17 1.63 24.25
CA LYS A 527 -31.42 0.99 24.71
C LYS A 527 -31.18 0.65 26.19
N GLY A 528 -31.84 1.18 27.20
CA GLY A 528 -32.87 2.20 27.30
C GLY A 528 -33.43 2.16 28.73
N HIS A 529 -33.68 3.30 29.34
CA HIS A 529 -34.82 3.54 30.24
C HIS A 529 -34.71 4.97 30.76
N ASP A 530 -35.64 5.81 30.32
CA ASP A 530 -36.06 6.93 31.16
C ASP A 530 -36.92 6.36 32.29
N ASN A 531 -36.75 6.96 33.47
CA ASN A 531 -37.58 6.84 34.68
C ASN A 531 -37.34 5.62 35.59
N ALA A 532 -36.28 5.68 36.41
CA ALA A 532 -36.36 5.46 37.86
C ALA A 532 -35.01 5.74 38.57
N ALA A 533 -35.08 6.47 39.68
CA ALA A 533 -34.06 6.59 40.76
C ALA A 533 -32.75 7.33 40.44
N ASN A 534 -32.78 8.64 40.67
CA ASN A 534 -31.71 9.62 40.46
C ASN A 534 -30.57 9.60 41.51
N ASN A 535 -30.16 8.45 42.05
CA ASN A 535 -29.05 8.41 43.02
C ASN A 535 -28.08 7.20 42.92
N GLY A 536 -28.36 6.18 42.10
CA GLY A 536 -27.49 5.00 41.95
C GLY A 536 -26.63 4.96 40.67
N ASN A 537 -26.72 5.97 39.79
CA ASN A 537 -26.27 5.85 38.40
C ASN A 537 -24.89 6.49 38.11
N ARG A 538 -24.34 7.31 39.02
CA ARG A 538 -23.02 7.95 38.82
C ARG A 538 -21.87 6.95 38.90
N ASP A 539 -21.93 5.98 39.81
CA ASP A 539 -20.86 4.98 39.99
C ASP A 539 -20.80 3.98 38.83
N ASN A 540 -21.94 3.58 38.27
CA ASN A 540 -22.00 2.70 37.09
C ASN A 540 -21.57 3.40 35.79
N GLN A 541 -21.81 4.70 35.64
CA GLN A 541 -21.32 5.47 34.49
C GLN A 541 -19.82 5.73 34.56
N LEU A 542 -19.28 6.09 35.73
CA LEU A 542 -17.83 6.28 35.92
C LEU A 542 -17.05 4.98 35.67
N THR A 543 -17.54 3.85 36.19
CA THR A 543 -16.91 2.54 35.97
C THR A 543 -17.00 2.08 34.51
N THR A 544 -18.08 2.38 33.80
CA THR A 544 -18.22 2.06 32.37
C THR A 544 -17.30 2.94 31.51
N GLY A 545 -17.22 4.24 31.79
CA GLY A 545 -16.30 5.16 31.11
C GLY A 545 -14.84 4.75 31.31
N PHE A 546 -14.46 4.38 32.54
CA PHE A 546 -13.12 3.87 32.85
C PHE A 546 -12.80 2.57 32.09
N LYS A 547 -13.74 1.62 32.03
CA LYS A 547 -13.57 0.37 31.27
C LYS A 547 -13.33 0.63 29.78
N VAL A 548 -14.10 1.54 29.17
CA VAL A 548 -13.95 1.90 27.74
C VAL A 548 -12.62 2.61 27.49
N ALA A 549 -12.23 3.55 28.36
CA ALA A 549 -10.94 4.24 28.26
C ALA A 549 -9.75 3.28 28.42
N PHE A 550 -9.84 2.35 29.38
CA PHE A 550 -8.83 1.33 29.61
C PHE A 550 -8.71 0.37 28.42
N LEU A 551 -9.83 -0.11 27.88
CA LEU A 551 -9.84 -0.94 26.67
C LEU A 551 -9.24 -0.20 25.46
N PHE A 552 -9.58 1.09 25.29
CA PHE A 552 -9.02 1.91 24.23
C PHE A 552 -7.49 2.09 24.40
N LEU A 553 -7.01 2.30 25.62
CA LEU A 553 -5.58 2.37 25.91
C LEU A 553 -4.87 1.04 25.60
N LEU A 554 -5.45 -0.10 25.99
CA LEU A 554 -4.93 -1.42 25.64
C LEU A 554 -4.88 -1.63 24.13
N CYS A 555 -5.94 -1.27 23.41
CA CYS A 555 -6.00 -1.40 21.95
C CYS A 555 -4.95 -0.52 21.26
N THR A 556 -4.83 0.75 21.66
CA THR A 556 -3.87 1.69 21.05
C THR A 556 -2.42 1.33 21.38
N THR A 557 -2.13 0.88 22.60
CA THR A 557 -0.80 0.37 22.97
C THR A 557 -0.44 -0.91 22.21
N HIS A 558 -1.40 -1.81 22.03
CA HIS A 558 -1.24 -3.00 21.19
C HIS A 558 -0.91 -2.62 19.74
N LEU A 559 -1.70 -1.74 19.13
CA LEU A 559 -1.48 -1.24 17.77
C LEU A 559 -0.12 -0.56 17.64
N ALA A 560 0.24 0.33 18.58
CA ALA A 560 1.52 1.02 18.59
C ALA A 560 2.70 0.04 18.65
N LYS A 561 2.60 -1.01 19.47
CA LYS A 561 3.61 -2.06 19.58
C LYS A 561 3.78 -2.84 18.28
N HIS A 562 2.68 -3.20 17.62
CA HIS A 562 2.72 -3.88 16.32
C HIS A 562 3.31 -2.96 15.23
N THR A 563 2.89 -1.70 15.17
CA THR A 563 3.41 -0.70 14.24
C THR A 563 4.91 -0.48 14.43
N HIS A 564 5.37 -0.41 15.67
CA HIS A 564 6.80 -0.28 15.99
C HIS A 564 7.60 -1.51 15.54
N ARG A 565 7.16 -2.72 15.92
CA ARG A 565 7.80 -3.98 15.49
C ARG A 565 7.88 -4.07 13.97
N ARG A 566 6.76 -3.80 13.30
CA ARG A 566 6.72 -3.84 11.85
C ARG A 566 7.65 -2.80 11.25
N THR A 567 7.71 -1.59 11.80
CA THR A 567 8.60 -0.54 11.32
C THR A 567 10.07 -0.93 11.49
N ALA A 568 10.41 -1.61 12.58
CA ALA A 568 11.76 -2.14 12.80
C ALA A 568 12.18 -3.14 11.72
N ASP A 569 11.26 -4.00 11.25
CA ASP A 569 11.55 -4.91 10.12
C ASP A 569 11.97 -4.14 8.86
N TRP A 570 11.39 -2.96 8.62
CA TRP A 570 11.67 -2.11 7.46
C TRP A 570 12.98 -1.29 7.58
N MET A 571 13.70 -1.37 8.70
CA MET A 571 14.94 -0.61 8.90
C MET A 571 16.17 -1.25 8.25
N ASP A 572 16.12 -2.55 7.93
CA ASP A 572 17.18 -3.28 7.25
C ASP A 572 16.61 -4.32 6.29
N SER A 573 17.33 -4.61 5.20
CA SER A 573 16.93 -5.64 4.22
C SER A 573 16.91 -7.03 4.84
N VAL A 574 17.82 -7.29 5.78
CA VAL A 574 17.95 -8.58 6.48
C VAL A 574 16.72 -8.85 7.34
N SER A 575 16.36 -7.91 8.22
CA SER A 575 15.20 -8.07 9.11
C SER A 575 13.91 -8.22 8.33
N LEU A 576 13.77 -7.50 7.21
CA LEU A 576 12.60 -7.61 6.35
C LEU A 576 12.49 -9.00 5.71
N LEU A 577 13.56 -9.47 5.06
CA LEU A 577 13.56 -10.76 4.38
C LEU A 577 13.49 -11.93 5.38
N GLU A 578 14.09 -11.80 6.57
CA GLU A 578 13.90 -12.78 7.64
C GLU A 578 12.44 -12.82 8.09
N SER A 579 11.80 -11.68 8.31
CA SER A 579 10.37 -11.63 8.65
C SER A 579 9.52 -12.26 7.53
N SER A 580 9.86 -12.00 6.26
CA SER A 580 9.20 -12.62 5.12
C SER A 580 9.36 -14.14 5.11
N LEU A 581 10.58 -14.66 5.23
CA LEU A 581 10.86 -16.10 5.24
C LEU A 581 10.32 -16.81 6.49
N ARG A 582 10.20 -16.13 7.63
CA ARG A 582 9.49 -16.67 8.82
C ARG A 582 8.00 -16.84 8.55
N THR A 583 7.42 -15.90 7.80
CA THR A 583 6.00 -15.92 7.43
C THR A 583 5.73 -16.93 6.31
N CYS A 584 6.58 -16.93 5.29
CA CYS A 584 6.50 -17.86 4.18
C CYS A 584 7.89 -18.37 3.77
N PRO A 585 8.32 -19.52 4.33
CA PRO A 585 9.60 -20.15 3.99
C PRO A 585 9.70 -20.58 2.53
N ARG A 586 8.55 -20.82 1.88
CA ARG A 586 8.44 -21.28 0.49
C ARG A 586 8.37 -20.14 -0.54
N SER A 587 8.53 -18.89 -0.12
CA SER A 587 8.61 -17.76 -1.07
C SER A 587 9.91 -17.84 -1.86
N ILE A 588 9.81 -18.19 -3.15
CA ILE A 588 10.96 -18.25 -4.09
C ILE A 588 11.66 -16.90 -4.15
N LYS A 589 10.88 -15.82 -4.26
CA LYS A 589 11.39 -14.44 -4.31
C LYS A 589 12.17 -14.12 -3.04
N SER A 590 11.60 -14.38 -1.86
CA SER A 590 12.29 -14.08 -0.61
C SER A 590 13.57 -14.92 -0.43
N ASN A 591 13.58 -16.19 -0.86
CA ASN A 591 14.79 -17.02 -0.85
C ASN A 591 15.86 -16.48 -1.80
N LEU A 592 15.49 -16.09 -3.02
CA LEU A 592 16.41 -15.53 -4.01
C LEU A 592 16.97 -14.15 -3.58
N GLU A 593 16.13 -13.29 -3.02
CA GLU A 593 16.59 -11.99 -2.53
C GLU A 593 17.49 -12.15 -1.29
N MET A 594 17.17 -13.10 -0.41
CA MET A 594 18.03 -13.43 0.72
C MET A 594 19.39 -14.00 0.24
N SER A 595 19.41 -14.81 -0.83
CA SER A 595 20.68 -15.33 -1.35
C SER A 595 21.61 -14.22 -1.85
N LYS A 596 21.07 -13.13 -2.42
CA LYS A 596 21.88 -11.97 -2.83
C LYS A 596 22.60 -11.30 -1.66
N LEU A 597 21.95 -11.25 -0.49
CA LEU A 597 22.58 -10.71 0.72
C LEU A 597 23.79 -11.54 1.14
N TYR A 598 23.66 -12.88 1.12
CA TYR A 598 24.73 -13.82 1.46
C TYR A 598 25.80 -13.97 0.37
N SER A 599 25.48 -13.71 -0.90
CA SER A 599 26.45 -13.75 -2.02
C SER A 599 27.33 -12.51 -2.11
N GLY A 600 27.55 -11.78 -1.00
CA GLY A 600 28.48 -10.66 -0.95
C GLY A 600 27.90 -9.29 -1.28
N LEU A 601 26.57 -9.13 -1.44
CA LEU A 601 25.96 -7.79 -1.46
C LEU A 601 26.20 -7.05 -0.13
N VAL A 602 26.29 -7.81 0.97
CA VAL A 602 26.64 -7.30 2.29
C VAL A 602 27.91 -7.98 2.78
N PRO A 603 29.08 -7.28 2.77
CA PRO A 603 30.37 -7.92 2.99
C PRO A 603 30.51 -8.72 4.30
N HIS A 604 29.92 -8.25 5.40
CA HIS A 604 30.01 -8.91 6.70
C HIS A 604 29.06 -10.11 6.86
N MET A 605 28.15 -10.35 5.92
CA MET A 605 27.27 -11.51 5.90
C MET A 605 27.59 -12.45 4.73
N SER A 606 28.75 -12.30 4.09
CA SER A 606 29.09 -13.14 2.95
C SER A 606 29.24 -14.59 3.39
N ASP A 607 28.35 -15.45 2.88
CA ASP A 607 28.34 -16.89 3.09
C ASP A 607 27.82 -17.54 1.79
N LEU A 608 28.77 -17.95 0.94
CA LEU A 608 28.46 -18.49 -0.38
C LEU A 608 27.73 -19.84 -0.29
N GLU A 609 27.97 -20.62 0.77
CA GLU A 609 27.30 -21.90 0.97
C GLU A 609 25.82 -21.69 1.30
N ARG A 610 25.53 -20.76 2.23
CA ARG A 610 24.16 -20.39 2.56
C ARG A 610 23.44 -19.74 1.38
N ALA A 611 24.11 -18.87 0.61
CA ALA A 611 23.56 -18.32 -0.62
C ALA A 611 23.17 -19.43 -1.60
N ARG A 612 24.06 -20.39 -1.86
CA ARG A 612 23.80 -21.53 -2.75
C ARG A 612 22.65 -22.40 -2.26
N SER A 613 22.56 -22.65 -0.96
CA SER A 613 21.45 -23.40 -0.36
C SER A 613 20.11 -22.71 -0.62
N LEU A 614 20.03 -21.39 -0.42
CA LEU A 614 18.81 -20.62 -0.65
C LEU A 614 18.40 -20.61 -2.13
N ILE A 615 19.36 -20.48 -3.05
CA ILE A 615 19.08 -20.55 -4.50
C ILE A 615 18.58 -21.96 -4.87
N LYS A 616 19.20 -23.00 -4.32
CA LYS A 616 18.76 -24.39 -4.53
C LYS A 616 17.34 -24.59 -3.99
N THR A 617 17.03 -24.05 -2.82
CA THR A 617 15.66 -24.07 -2.28
C THR A 617 14.68 -23.41 -3.24
N ALA A 618 14.99 -22.21 -3.75
CA ALA A 618 14.17 -21.53 -4.75
C ALA A 618 13.93 -22.39 -6.01
N GLN A 619 14.98 -23.01 -6.55
CA GLN A 619 14.90 -23.89 -7.72
C GLN A 619 14.12 -25.19 -7.45
N THR A 620 14.19 -25.75 -6.24
CA THR A 620 13.40 -26.95 -5.87
C THR A 620 11.92 -26.64 -5.72
N ILE A 621 11.56 -25.40 -5.36
CA ILE A 621 10.17 -24.98 -5.24
C ILE A 621 9.57 -24.79 -6.64
N ASP A 622 10.29 -24.14 -7.55
CA ASP A 622 9.91 -24.01 -8.96
C ASP A 622 11.11 -24.21 -9.91
N PRO A 623 11.21 -25.36 -10.57
CA PRO A 623 12.26 -25.63 -11.56
C PRO A 623 12.21 -24.71 -12.79
N THR A 624 11.06 -24.09 -13.08
CA THR A 624 10.86 -23.22 -14.25
C THR A 624 11.29 -21.77 -14.00
N TYR A 625 11.63 -21.42 -12.76
CA TYR A 625 11.98 -20.06 -12.36
C TYR A 625 13.40 -19.68 -12.80
N CYS A 626 13.54 -19.08 -13.97
CA CYS A 626 14.84 -18.89 -14.63
C CYS A 626 15.79 -17.86 -13.96
N ASP A 627 15.28 -16.96 -13.11
CA ASP A 627 16.11 -15.96 -12.42
C ASP A 627 17.17 -16.57 -11.49
N VAL A 628 16.96 -17.81 -11.02
CA VAL A 628 17.93 -18.51 -10.17
C VAL A 628 19.30 -18.65 -10.85
N TYR A 629 19.32 -18.77 -12.18
CA TYR A 629 20.55 -19.01 -12.93
C TYR A 629 21.50 -17.82 -12.89
N GLN A 630 20.97 -16.60 -12.93
CA GLN A 630 21.78 -15.39 -12.79
C GLN A 630 22.45 -15.33 -11.41
N GLN A 631 21.75 -15.75 -10.35
CA GLN A 631 22.32 -15.79 -9.00
C GLN A 631 23.29 -16.94 -8.81
N HIS A 632 23.00 -18.11 -9.38
CA HIS A 632 23.96 -19.22 -9.42
C HIS A 632 25.25 -18.81 -10.13
N ALA A 633 25.16 -18.17 -11.29
CA ALA A 633 26.33 -17.65 -12.00
C ALA A 633 27.14 -16.70 -11.11
N HIS A 634 26.49 -15.75 -10.43
CA HIS A 634 27.18 -14.83 -9.53
C HIS A 634 27.94 -15.55 -8.40
N VAL A 635 27.29 -16.51 -7.73
CA VAL A 635 27.92 -17.30 -6.65
C VAL A 635 29.07 -18.16 -7.19
N TYR A 636 28.89 -18.85 -8.32
CA TYR A 636 29.94 -19.68 -8.91
C TYR A 636 31.15 -18.87 -9.38
N PHE A 637 30.93 -17.65 -9.86
CA PHE A 637 32.02 -16.75 -10.19
C PHE A 637 32.85 -16.40 -8.94
N GLN A 638 32.21 -16.11 -7.81
CA GLN A 638 32.89 -15.84 -6.54
C GLN A 638 33.62 -17.07 -5.98
N GLU A 639 33.07 -18.25 -6.21
CA GLU A 639 33.70 -19.55 -5.87
C GLU A 639 34.82 -19.96 -6.82
N GLN A 640 35.13 -19.14 -7.85
CA GLN A 640 36.12 -19.44 -8.90
C GLN A 640 35.77 -20.71 -9.73
N LYS A 641 34.48 -21.10 -9.76
CA LYS A 641 33.98 -22.22 -10.55
C LYS A 641 33.53 -21.74 -11.93
N TYR A 642 34.51 -21.35 -12.74
CA TYR A 642 34.27 -20.66 -14.01
C TYR A 642 33.47 -21.48 -15.04
N LEU A 643 33.62 -22.82 -15.07
CA LEU A 643 32.84 -23.67 -15.98
C LEU A 643 31.34 -23.67 -15.65
N LEU A 644 31.00 -23.78 -14.36
CA LEU A 644 29.61 -23.68 -13.89
C LEU A 644 29.06 -22.26 -14.09
N PHE A 645 29.89 -21.24 -13.89
CA PHE A 645 29.53 -19.86 -14.21
C PHE A 645 29.19 -19.70 -15.70
N GLU A 646 30.01 -20.24 -16.61
CA GLU A 646 29.78 -20.17 -18.06
C GLU A 646 28.44 -20.83 -18.41
N GLU A 647 28.17 -22.04 -17.91
CA GLU A 647 26.92 -22.77 -18.15
C GLU A 647 25.68 -22.03 -17.62
N HIS A 648 25.70 -21.60 -16.36
CA HIS A 648 24.57 -20.87 -15.77
C HIS A 648 24.41 -19.46 -16.34
N SER A 649 25.47 -18.84 -16.87
CA SER A 649 25.36 -17.57 -17.59
C SER A 649 24.60 -17.73 -18.90
N VAL A 650 24.76 -18.85 -19.60
CA VAL A 650 23.96 -19.16 -20.79
C VAL A 650 22.48 -19.27 -20.44
N GLU A 651 22.14 -20.01 -19.39
CA GLU A 651 20.74 -20.11 -18.91
C GLU A 651 20.17 -18.73 -18.51
N ALA A 652 20.99 -17.89 -17.86
CA ALA A 652 20.59 -16.54 -17.47
C ALA A 652 20.41 -15.59 -18.68
N LEU A 653 21.11 -15.83 -19.79
CA LEU A 653 20.93 -15.11 -21.07
C LEU A 653 19.65 -15.52 -21.79
N LEU A 654 19.27 -16.80 -21.70
CA LEU A 654 18.03 -17.32 -22.26
C LEU A 654 16.79 -16.89 -21.46
N CYS A 655 16.99 -16.46 -20.21
CA CYS A 655 15.92 -15.93 -19.36
C CYS A 655 15.58 -14.47 -19.74
N PRO A 656 14.35 -14.16 -20.17
CA PRO A 656 13.96 -12.81 -20.62
C PRO A 656 14.15 -11.72 -19.55
N PHE A 657 14.06 -12.09 -18.27
CA PHE A 657 14.11 -11.14 -17.14
C PHE A 657 15.53 -10.78 -16.71
N THR A 658 16.48 -11.71 -16.83
CA THR A 658 17.87 -11.52 -16.41
C THR A 658 18.82 -11.22 -17.57
N MET A 659 18.38 -11.41 -18.82
CA MET A 659 19.21 -11.26 -20.02
C MET A 659 20.05 -9.98 -20.03
N GLY A 660 19.46 -8.81 -19.74
CA GLY A 660 20.19 -7.54 -19.81
C GLY A 660 21.40 -7.47 -18.86
N GLN A 661 21.23 -7.94 -17.62
CA GLN A 661 22.32 -7.99 -16.65
C GLN A 661 23.30 -9.13 -16.98
N ALA A 662 22.79 -10.29 -17.37
CA ALA A 662 23.57 -11.44 -17.77
C ALA A 662 24.50 -11.11 -18.96
N MET A 663 24.00 -10.39 -19.97
CA MET A 663 24.74 -9.98 -21.17
C MET A 663 25.90 -9.05 -20.83
N THR A 664 25.70 -8.13 -19.89
CA THR A 664 26.77 -7.25 -19.42
C THR A 664 27.90 -8.06 -18.75
N ASN A 665 27.54 -9.02 -17.89
CA ASN A 665 28.52 -9.85 -17.20
C ASN A 665 29.22 -10.82 -18.16
N TRP A 666 28.48 -11.43 -19.08
CA TRP A 666 28.97 -12.31 -20.15
C TRP A 666 30.03 -11.62 -21.01
N ASN A 667 29.71 -10.42 -21.52
CA ASN A 667 30.64 -9.64 -22.34
C ASN A 667 31.91 -9.26 -21.59
N LYS A 668 31.78 -8.84 -20.32
CA LYS A 668 32.95 -8.50 -19.48
C LYS A 668 33.84 -9.71 -19.23
N TYR A 669 33.25 -10.86 -18.91
CA TYR A 669 33.99 -12.10 -18.66
C TYR A 669 34.75 -12.56 -19.90
N TRP A 670 34.06 -12.75 -21.02
CA TRP A 670 34.68 -13.26 -22.24
C TRP A 670 35.68 -12.30 -22.86
N LYS A 671 35.49 -10.97 -22.69
CA LYS A 671 36.50 -9.98 -23.08
C LYS A 671 37.84 -10.23 -22.38
N VAL A 672 37.82 -10.59 -21.09
CA VAL A 672 39.05 -10.90 -20.34
C VAL A 672 39.61 -12.25 -20.76
N VAL A 673 38.76 -13.29 -20.82
CA VAL A 673 39.17 -14.67 -21.12
C VAL A 673 39.75 -14.81 -22.54
N LEU A 674 39.25 -14.05 -23.50
CA LEU A 674 39.72 -14.07 -24.89
C LEU A 674 40.85 -13.05 -25.16
N SER A 675 41.17 -12.16 -24.21
CA SER A 675 42.20 -11.13 -24.40
C SER A 675 43.62 -11.72 -24.49
N ALA A 676 44.46 -11.12 -25.35
CA ALA A 676 45.85 -11.55 -25.54
C ALA A 676 46.74 -11.36 -24.30
N ASN A 677 46.35 -10.46 -23.39
CA ASN A 677 47.11 -10.15 -22.16
C ASN A 677 46.68 -11.00 -20.94
N GLY A 678 45.68 -11.88 -21.10
CA GLY A 678 45.11 -12.70 -20.02
C GLY A 678 45.94 -13.93 -19.66
N GLY A 679 47.25 -13.80 -19.43
CA GLY A 679 48.13 -14.76 -18.73
C GLY A 679 48.19 -16.24 -19.17
N GLY A 680 47.44 -16.67 -20.19
CA GLY A 680 47.27 -18.08 -20.56
C GLY A 680 48.08 -18.49 -21.79
N SER A 681 48.55 -19.75 -21.80
CA SER A 681 49.19 -20.39 -22.97
C SER A 681 48.28 -20.37 -24.21
N SER A 682 48.86 -20.32 -25.42
CA SER A 682 48.14 -20.34 -26.70
C SER A 682 47.06 -21.44 -26.78
N LYS A 683 47.35 -22.62 -26.20
CA LYS A 683 46.40 -23.75 -26.12
C LYS A 683 45.16 -23.47 -25.25
N ASN A 684 45.32 -22.72 -24.16
CA ASN A 684 44.19 -22.37 -23.27
C ASN A 684 43.27 -21.35 -23.94
N ARG A 685 43.83 -20.48 -24.77
CA ARG A 685 43.07 -19.52 -25.57
C ARG A 685 42.25 -20.25 -26.64
N GLU A 686 42.85 -21.19 -27.37
CA GLU A 686 42.15 -22.00 -28.37
C GLU A 686 40.99 -22.81 -27.75
N ALA A 687 41.23 -23.45 -26.60
CA ALA A 687 40.18 -24.15 -25.86
C ALA A 687 39.04 -23.23 -25.40
N SER A 688 39.37 -22.00 -24.97
CA SER A 688 38.37 -21.03 -24.52
C SER A 688 37.56 -20.44 -25.69
N THR A 689 38.20 -20.18 -26.83
CA THR A 689 37.51 -19.81 -28.06
C THR A 689 36.54 -20.91 -28.50
N LYS A 690 36.96 -22.18 -28.45
CA LYS A 690 36.09 -23.31 -28.78
C LYS A 690 34.86 -23.37 -27.87
N ARG A 691 35.02 -23.21 -26.55
CA ARG A 691 33.89 -23.16 -25.61
C ARG A 691 32.95 -21.99 -25.89
N TYR A 692 33.51 -20.80 -26.12
CA TYR A 692 32.72 -19.61 -26.45
C TYR A 692 31.85 -19.85 -27.70
N THR A 693 32.44 -20.37 -28.77
CA THR A 693 31.71 -20.70 -30.01
C THR A 693 30.60 -21.71 -29.76
N GLN A 694 30.85 -22.76 -28.97
CA GLN A 694 29.83 -23.76 -28.61
C GLN A 694 28.66 -23.15 -27.84
N TYR A 695 28.93 -22.26 -26.87
CA TYR A 695 27.87 -21.59 -26.14
C TYR A 695 27.07 -20.63 -27.01
N MET A 696 27.74 -19.88 -27.90
CA MET A 696 27.05 -18.98 -28.83
C MET A 696 26.14 -19.76 -29.80
N GLU A 697 26.61 -20.88 -30.34
CA GLU A 697 25.79 -21.75 -31.19
C GLU A 697 24.56 -22.29 -30.45
N ARG A 698 24.73 -22.69 -29.17
CA ARG A 698 23.62 -23.10 -28.31
C ARG A 698 22.62 -21.96 -28.10
N ILE A 699 23.10 -20.76 -27.77
CA ILE A 699 22.25 -19.57 -27.55
C ILE A 699 21.45 -19.25 -28.82
N GLU A 700 22.10 -19.20 -29.97
CA GLU A 700 21.45 -18.93 -31.26
C GLU A 700 20.37 -19.95 -31.58
N LYS A 701 20.65 -21.24 -31.34
CA LYS A 701 19.70 -22.33 -31.54
C LYS A 701 18.46 -22.20 -30.65
N GLU A 702 18.64 -21.91 -29.36
CA GLU A 702 17.53 -21.74 -28.42
C GLU A 702 16.72 -20.47 -28.70
N ILE A 703 17.37 -19.36 -29.08
CA ILE A 703 16.68 -18.14 -29.53
C ILE A 703 15.84 -18.43 -30.78
N ALA A 704 16.40 -19.13 -31.76
CA ALA A 704 15.68 -19.50 -32.99
C ALA A 704 14.48 -20.43 -32.69
N LYS A 705 14.60 -21.29 -31.68
CA LYS A 705 13.50 -22.14 -31.22
C LYS A 705 12.40 -21.32 -30.54
N ALA A 706 12.78 -20.44 -29.61
CA ALA A 706 11.84 -19.55 -28.92
C ALA A 706 11.08 -18.65 -29.90
N ALA A 707 11.77 -18.08 -30.91
CA ALA A 707 11.13 -17.27 -31.95
C ALA A 707 10.05 -18.03 -32.73
N LYS A 708 10.31 -19.30 -33.09
CA LYS A 708 9.34 -20.17 -33.76
C LYS A 708 8.14 -20.53 -32.87
N GLU A 709 8.36 -20.70 -31.57
CA GLU A 709 7.28 -20.95 -30.61
C GLU A 709 6.40 -19.70 -30.41
N ASP A 710 7.00 -18.51 -30.36
CA ASP A 710 6.28 -17.25 -30.27
C ASP A 710 5.46 -16.95 -31.54
N GLU A 711 6.00 -17.25 -32.72
CA GLU A 711 5.25 -17.16 -33.99
C GLU A 711 4.04 -18.10 -34.00
N ARG A 712 4.20 -19.33 -33.50
CA ARG A 712 3.08 -20.29 -33.36
C ARG A 712 2.01 -19.80 -32.38
N LYS A 713 2.40 -19.24 -31.23
CA LYS A 713 1.47 -18.67 -30.26
C LYS A 713 0.71 -17.48 -30.84
N LYS A 714 1.40 -16.57 -31.53
CA LYS A 714 0.75 -15.42 -32.21
C LYS A 714 -0.22 -15.87 -33.31
N ALA A 715 0.09 -16.96 -34.03
CA ALA A 715 -0.82 -17.55 -35.00
C ALA A 715 -2.06 -18.20 -34.35
N GLN A 716 -1.93 -18.78 -33.16
CA GLN A 716 -3.05 -19.33 -32.39
C GLN A 716 -3.93 -18.23 -31.78
N ASP A 717 -3.33 -17.16 -31.25
CA ASP A 717 -4.09 -16.03 -30.68
C ASP A 717 -4.83 -15.22 -31.76
N SER A 718 -4.32 -15.17 -33.00
CA SER A 718 -4.99 -14.51 -34.12
C SER A 718 -6.10 -15.34 -34.79
N SER A 719 -6.16 -16.65 -34.51
CA SER A 719 -7.20 -17.56 -35.01
C SER A 719 -8.30 -17.90 -33.98
N GLY A 720 -8.14 -17.48 -32.72
CA GLY A 720 -9.07 -17.72 -31.61
C GLY A 720 -10.31 -16.82 -31.54
N GLY A 721 -10.91 -16.46 -32.67
CA GLY A 721 -12.26 -15.89 -32.71
C GLY A 721 -13.29 -17.02 -32.75
N TYR A 722 -13.94 -17.30 -31.62
CA TYR A 722 -15.08 -18.23 -31.47
C TYR A 722 -14.97 -19.58 -32.20
N VAL A 723 -14.51 -20.60 -31.49
CA VAL A 723 -14.93 -21.98 -31.77
C VAL A 723 -15.60 -22.50 -30.50
N VAL A 724 -16.92 -22.49 -30.51
CA VAL A 724 -17.74 -23.33 -29.64
C VAL A 724 -17.65 -24.73 -30.25
N ASP A 725 -16.75 -25.56 -29.75
CA ASP A 725 -16.84 -26.99 -30.01
C ASP A 725 -17.78 -27.59 -28.96
N GLU A 726 -19.01 -27.87 -29.40
CA GLU A 726 -19.88 -28.86 -28.77
C GLU A 726 -19.17 -30.21 -28.80
N LEU A 727 -18.92 -30.77 -27.61
CA LEU A 727 -18.98 -32.21 -27.31
C LEU A 727 -19.04 -32.45 -25.79
#